data_AF-A0A939WR03-F1
#
_entry.id   AF-A0A939WR03-F1
#
_cell.length_a   1.000
_cell.length_b   1.000
_cell.length_c   1.000
_cell.angle_alpha   90.00
_cell.angle_beta   90.00
_cell.angle_gamma   90.00
#
_symmetry.space_group_name_H-M   'P 1'
#
loop_
_entity.id
_entity.type
_entity.pdbx_description
1 polymer ?
#
loop_
_entity_poly.entity_id
_entity_poly.type
_entity_poly.pdbx_seq_one_letter_code
_entity_poly.pdbx_strand_id
1 'polypeptide(L)'
;MIAIALVAGGVASAVAGDVTVEAGGETFVVQERDGMLFRAVGKNRQRVFARTLRVQTPECSGQAFPDGRTAKLSVKEVFPAYTIVRGEYSLSARQPGEDAAQFNAARLTIDYLFRKDLPGVIAVETLKADKPLYFGGWSVLLAPAFAKFAKDGGELRPYPTRAEMRSVPGGYRTNADAFIVGEEADGTRWWMGREFSAFEPRLDGKPGCFRASPVGEEARQKPIEAGGSVSVSVAVGVVKSQDDIENMRAQRAMKPGFLGVAAVFEPEEQEAPPHDELARRIEAIAKASAALPDNTGDAYLDCMKAMTEYFLEFMRSDLAAEKSIDLGFRKQEIDARYRRYMDVRIDKNATELAALQKELATRAAGLRSGQIRPMKLVEHSYGKRPLPEDGGFKVDGKELLLIGPDTWMNGKGWSNDDIDVIARLGFNFVDCFYVGGTNYADIVKRCETNRIWCIWGSALDTGKESDEFLSGIEEMPEEKQNAHKGGKGYWKGSLVPTNPSPAFVYQVSFPEQWNRQREETPEWAEEFRSYLKGRGLNFPPDIDFAAALKDPPLKYESFRFRMQENLKKAIPVQARLRERFGLPRSTHFSSYYNLDGLDPLVTLADFEAHWRIFDIVGFDGGFGLEGGEFSLDFAKGGLELDMARSFYPEKPVANNENHVIIDGIYRDYDDGAIYLSNILSYLMGQNSGSIWNWAGRRHTYGEYAFTRVNTCAATIRCALDLRRFPEEIAAMRRAPNPPFRILHSLPSMQDKSYVRSLYGLYAASSFSGWPVRFLSERDLTRRDFKDARIVLVPDARCVSDDTFAALADFAAAGGIVIADGSEALMRSEWGKPIPSRETAAKRFRRFADAGSRTRFAALSAALDEIKARSPLALSAADGSRPYGIIWRTGKTAAGENVAFIANLSRNDAALRIGGGWRELLADRDVSDAFTLAPCEVLLIKEN
;
A
#
# COMPACT_ATOMS: atom_id res chain seq x y z
N MET A 1 2.51 53.85 11.40
CA MET A 1 3.96 54.05 11.64
C MET A 1 4.45 52.84 12.41
N ILE A 2 4.74 51.72 11.75
CA ILE A 2 5.97 51.37 11.02
C ILE A 2 7.20 51.33 11.94
N ALA A 3 7.53 50.13 12.41
CA ALA A 3 8.90 49.64 12.49
C ALA A 3 8.85 48.11 12.31
N ILE A 4 9.33 47.68 11.15
CA ILE A 4 9.33 46.34 10.59
C ILE A 4 10.36 45.49 11.33
N ALA A 5 9.93 44.39 11.94
CA ALA A 5 10.83 43.33 12.38
C ALA A 5 11.23 42.49 11.15
N LEU A 6 12.47 42.69 10.70
CA LEU A 6 13.15 41.84 9.73
C LEU A 6 13.24 40.41 10.29
N VAL A 7 12.33 39.54 9.83
CA VAL A 7 12.55 38.11 9.82
C VAL A 7 13.68 37.87 8.84
N ALA A 8 14.85 37.50 9.36
CA ALA A 8 15.99 37.06 8.57
C ALA A 8 15.62 35.74 7.86
N GLY A 9 14.95 35.85 6.72
CA GLY A 9 15.02 34.85 5.68
C GLY A 9 16.47 34.73 5.24
N GLY A 10 17.00 33.52 5.27
CA GLY A 10 18.28 33.19 4.65
C GLY A 10 18.17 33.42 3.15
N VAL A 11 18.47 34.64 2.72
CA VAL A 11 18.68 34.99 1.33
C VAL A 11 20.04 34.40 0.96
N ALA A 12 20.04 33.31 0.20
CA ALA A 12 21.20 32.95 -0.61
C ALA A 12 21.40 34.10 -1.62
N SER A 13 22.33 35.01 -1.36
CA SER A 13 22.74 35.99 -2.35
C SER A 13 23.40 35.23 -3.50
N ALA A 14 22.87 35.38 -4.71
CA ALA A 14 23.51 34.89 -5.92
C ALA A 14 24.81 35.69 -6.15
N VAL A 15 25.90 35.17 -5.59
CA VAL A 15 27.28 35.51 -5.93
C VAL A 15 27.86 34.23 -6.52
N ALA A 16 28.58 34.33 -7.64
CA ALA A 16 29.38 33.21 -8.16
C ALA A 16 30.27 32.68 -7.00
N GLY A 17 30.01 31.46 -6.54
CA GLY A 17 30.72 30.81 -5.45
C GLY A 17 30.05 29.52 -4.96
N ASP A 18 30.76 28.81 -4.07
CA ASP A 18 30.30 27.59 -3.43
C ASP A 18 28.93 27.78 -2.73
N VAL A 19 28.02 26.81 -2.88
CA VAL A 19 26.70 26.80 -2.23
C VAL A 19 26.75 25.89 -1.00
N THR A 20 26.49 26.46 0.18
CA THR A 20 26.39 25.71 1.44
C THR A 20 24.94 25.46 1.81
N VAL A 21 24.60 24.22 2.18
CA VAL A 21 23.23 23.80 2.53
C VAL A 21 23.24 22.92 3.79
N GLU A 22 22.27 23.14 4.67
CA GLU A 22 22.02 22.32 5.86
C GLU A 22 20.96 21.24 5.57
N ALA A 23 21.26 19.97 5.88
CA ALA A 23 20.35 18.84 5.70
C ALA A 23 20.55 17.78 6.79
N GLY A 24 19.48 17.40 7.50
CA GLY A 24 19.50 16.39 8.56
C GLY A 24 20.52 16.65 9.68
N GLY A 25 20.77 17.93 9.99
CA GLY A 25 21.75 18.36 10.98
C GLY A 25 23.21 18.37 10.50
N GLU A 26 23.45 18.23 9.19
CA GLU A 26 24.77 18.22 8.57
C GLU A 26 24.93 19.34 7.52
N THR A 27 26.13 19.91 7.44
CA THR A 27 26.50 20.94 6.46
C THR A 27 27.13 20.32 5.21
N PHE A 28 26.55 20.63 4.05
CA PHE A 28 27.05 20.24 2.74
C PHE A 28 27.53 21.45 1.95
N VAL A 29 28.60 21.28 1.18
CA VAL A 29 29.15 22.32 0.28
C VAL A 29 29.19 21.79 -1.15
N VAL A 30 28.52 22.49 -2.07
CA VAL A 30 28.59 22.27 -3.52
C VAL A 30 29.47 23.35 -4.11
N GLN A 31 30.61 22.98 -4.70
CA GLN A 31 31.58 23.96 -5.17
C GLN A 31 31.38 24.39 -6.63
N GLU A 32 31.56 25.67 -6.92
CA GLU A 32 31.42 26.22 -8.29
C GLU A 32 32.61 25.81 -9.20
N ARG A 33 33.63 25.18 -8.62
CA ARG A 33 34.76 24.55 -9.31
C ARG A 33 34.82 23.08 -8.91
N ASP A 34 35.17 22.21 -9.86
CA ASP A 34 35.19 20.73 -9.72
C ASP A 34 33.82 20.05 -9.50
N GLY A 35 32.75 20.79 -9.16
CA GLY A 35 31.36 20.28 -9.15
C GLY A 35 31.10 19.16 -8.16
N MET A 36 31.96 19.04 -7.15
CA MET A 36 31.94 17.94 -6.21
C MET A 36 31.19 18.36 -4.97
N LEU A 37 30.28 17.48 -4.55
CA LEU A 37 29.69 17.59 -3.23
C LEU A 37 30.73 17.21 -2.18
N PHE A 38 30.84 18.04 -1.15
CA PHE A 38 31.62 17.75 0.04
C PHE A 38 30.76 17.80 1.29
N ARG A 39 31.07 16.94 2.25
CA ARG A 39 30.61 17.07 3.63
C ARG A 39 31.69 17.79 4.45
N ALA A 40 31.30 18.80 5.22
CA ALA A 40 32.22 19.51 6.11
C ALA A 40 32.36 18.73 7.43
N VAL A 41 33.47 18.01 7.64
CA VAL A 41 33.76 17.30 8.90
C VAL A 41 35.04 17.86 9.51
N GLY A 42 34.91 18.90 10.36
CA GLY A 42 36.06 19.60 10.92
C GLY A 42 36.89 20.36 9.86
N LYS A 43 38.22 20.41 10.01
CA LYS A 43 39.13 21.04 9.02
C LYS A 43 39.33 20.21 7.74
N ASN A 44 38.82 18.97 7.69
CA ASN A 44 38.99 18.06 6.56
C ASN A 44 37.69 17.98 5.74
N ARG A 45 37.76 18.27 4.43
CA ARG A 45 36.63 18.14 3.50
C ARG A 45 36.68 16.74 2.86
N GLN A 46 35.61 15.96 2.97
CA GLN A 46 35.52 14.63 2.35
C GLN A 46 34.76 14.72 1.02
N ARG A 47 35.38 14.21 -0.05
CA ARG A 47 34.86 14.24 -1.43
C ARG A 47 33.84 13.13 -1.63
N VAL A 48 32.71 13.45 -2.25
CA VAL A 48 31.57 12.50 -2.35
C VAL A 48 31.34 11.96 -3.77
N PHE A 49 31.96 12.52 -4.84
CA PHE A 49 31.76 12.03 -6.22
C PHE A 49 33.00 12.06 -7.13
N ALA A 50 33.13 11.05 -8.00
CA ALA A 50 33.95 11.08 -9.22
C ALA A 50 33.19 10.38 -10.37
N ARG A 51 33.09 10.99 -11.57
CA ARG A 51 32.33 10.36 -12.68
C ARG A 51 32.95 10.54 -14.06
N THR A 52 32.83 9.45 -14.81
CA THR A 52 33.18 9.30 -16.22
C THR A 52 32.00 8.68 -16.97
N LEU A 53 31.59 9.28 -18.08
CA LEU A 53 30.52 8.89 -18.99
C LEU A 53 31.14 8.17 -20.21
N ARG A 54 30.53 7.11 -20.72
CA ARG A 54 30.92 6.56 -22.03
C ARG A 54 30.01 7.18 -23.09
N VAL A 55 30.60 7.92 -24.02
CA VAL A 55 29.89 8.58 -25.12
C VAL A 55 30.58 8.27 -26.43
N GLN A 56 29.79 8.21 -27.50
CA GLN A 56 30.28 8.06 -28.86
C GLN A 56 29.55 9.05 -29.77
N THR A 57 30.33 9.74 -30.58
CA THR A 57 29.92 10.70 -31.60
C THR A 57 30.69 10.35 -32.88
N PRO A 58 30.31 10.86 -34.06
CA PRO A 58 31.12 10.71 -35.27
C PRO A 58 32.58 11.17 -35.08
N GLU A 59 32.82 12.14 -34.19
CA GLU A 59 34.14 12.76 -33.96
C GLU A 59 34.91 12.22 -32.74
N CYS A 60 34.27 11.44 -31.85
CA CYS A 60 34.90 10.95 -30.62
C CYS A 60 34.19 9.69 -30.09
N SER A 61 34.94 8.63 -29.80
CA SER A 61 34.45 7.44 -29.08
C SER A 61 35.28 7.25 -27.81
N GLY A 62 34.73 7.59 -26.64
CA GLY A 62 35.55 7.71 -25.45
C GLY A 62 34.83 7.99 -24.14
N GLN A 63 35.63 8.38 -23.16
CA GLN A 63 35.21 8.69 -21.81
C GLN A 63 35.03 10.21 -21.67
N ALA A 64 33.79 10.69 -21.55
CA ALA A 64 33.47 12.07 -21.22
C ALA A 64 33.39 12.28 -19.70
N PHE A 65 33.82 13.43 -19.20
CA PHE A 65 33.78 13.75 -17.78
C PHE A 65 33.61 15.27 -17.59
N PRO A 66 33.02 15.71 -16.47
CA PRO A 66 32.96 17.12 -16.14
C PRO A 66 34.37 17.71 -16.08
N ASP A 67 34.61 18.79 -16.81
CA ASP A 67 35.93 19.42 -16.89
C ASP A 67 36.03 20.75 -16.14
N GLY A 68 34.93 21.18 -15.53
CA GLY A 68 34.86 22.37 -14.69
C GLY A 68 35.03 23.70 -15.43
N ARG A 69 35.17 23.73 -16.76
CA ARG A 69 35.49 24.96 -17.51
C ARG A 69 34.37 25.99 -17.51
N THR A 70 33.11 25.55 -17.49
CA THR A 70 31.93 26.44 -17.49
C THR A 70 30.90 26.02 -16.43
N ALA A 71 31.38 25.52 -15.29
CA ALA A 71 30.51 25.11 -14.20
C ALA A 71 29.67 26.30 -13.69
N LYS A 72 28.36 26.11 -13.58
CA LYS A 72 27.44 27.11 -13.02
C LYS A 72 26.56 26.47 -11.97
N LEU A 73 26.62 26.98 -10.74
CA LEU A 73 25.72 26.60 -9.67
C LEU A 73 24.56 27.58 -9.53
N SER A 74 23.39 27.07 -9.19
CA SER A 74 22.24 27.90 -8.83
C SER A 74 21.36 27.18 -7.80
N VAL A 75 20.96 27.86 -6.75
CA VAL A 75 19.86 27.39 -5.89
C VAL A 75 18.58 27.53 -6.71
N LYS A 76 17.94 26.40 -7.04
CA LYS A 76 16.71 26.40 -7.85
C LYS A 76 15.49 26.70 -6.99
N GLU A 77 15.38 26.01 -5.85
CA GLU A 77 14.19 26.08 -5.00
C GLU A 77 14.59 25.89 -3.53
N VAL A 78 13.92 26.64 -2.64
CA VAL A 78 14.03 26.49 -1.18
C VAL A 78 12.62 26.33 -0.63
N PHE A 79 12.35 25.19 -0.02
CA PHE A 79 11.09 24.88 0.65
C PHE A 79 11.29 24.76 2.16
N PRO A 80 10.20 24.81 2.95
CA PRO A 80 10.27 24.53 4.38
C PRO A 80 10.97 23.20 4.69
N ALA A 81 10.78 22.17 3.85
CA ALA A 81 11.29 20.82 4.05
C ALA A 81 12.62 20.50 3.31
N TYR A 82 12.99 21.23 2.26
CA TYR A 82 14.19 20.89 1.45
C TYR A 82 14.72 22.06 0.60
N THR A 83 15.94 21.90 0.08
CA THR A 83 16.63 22.85 -0.81
C THR A 83 17.13 22.10 -2.05
N ILE A 84 16.93 22.66 -3.25
CA ILE A 84 17.49 22.12 -4.50
C ILE A 84 18.58 23.05 -5.04
N VAL A 85 19.77 22.50 -5.27
CA VAL A 85 20.90 23.17 -5.91
C VAL A 85 21.16 22.50 -7.25
N ARG A 86 21.15 23.25 -8.36
CA ARG A 86 21.51 22.75 -9.69
C ARG A 86 22.93 23.16 -10.04
N GLY A 87 23.74 22.20 -10.48
CA GLY A 87 24.98 22.44 -11.21
C GLY A 87 24.84 22.13 -12.70
N GLU A 88 25.39 22.98 -13.55
CA GLU A 88 25.50 22.77 -15.00
C GLU A 88 26.99 22.73 -15.37
N TYR A 89 27.42 21.71 -16.12
CA TYR A 89 28.83 21.42 -16.34
C TYR A 89 29.15 21.19 -17.82
N SER A 90 30.27 21.77 -18.26
CA SER A 90 30.95 21.39 -19.50
C SER A 90 31.65 20.04 -19.36
N LEU A 91 31.81 19.37 -20.50
CA LEU A 91 32.42 18.06 -20.59
C LEU A 91 33.71 18.14 -21.42
N SER A 92 34.71 17.35 -21.01
CA SER A 92 35.82 16.92 -21.86
C SER A 92 35.69 15.43 -22.12
N ALA A 93 36.11 14.95 -23.29
CA ALA A 93 36.15 13.54 -23.63
C ALA A 93 37.57 13.15 -24.02
N ARG A 94 37.97 11.92 -23.67
CA ARG A 94 39.23 11.33 -24.10
C ARG A 94 39.02 9.94 -24.69
N GLN A 95 39.76 9.62 -25.75
CA GLN A 95 39.89 8.24 -26.19
C GLN A 95 40.96 7.53 -25.33
N PRO A 96 40.92 6.19 -25.20
CA PRO A 96 41.99 5.46 -24.54
C PRO A 96 43.34 5.74 -25.19
N GLY A 97 44.30 6.30 -24.44
CA GLY A 97 45.65 6.63 -24.94
C GLY A 97 45.81 8.04 -25.51
N GLU A 98 44.76 8.85 -25.54
CA GLU A 98 44.80 10.25 -25.98
C GLU A 98 44.56 11.25 -24.84
N ASP A 99 45.04 12.47 -25.02
CA ASP A 99 44.73 13.59 -24.14
C ASP A 99 43.24 13.97 -24.22
N ALA A 100 42.71 14.51 -23.12
CA ALA A 100 41.33 14.93 -23.07
C ALA A 100 41.09 16.19 -23.91
N ALA A 101 40.09 16.14 -24.78
CA ALA A 101 39.65 17.26 -25.59
C ALA A 101 38.26 17.73 -25.18
N GLN A 102 37.93 18.97 -25.54
CA GLN A 102 36.62 19.55 -25.28
C GLN A 102 35.48 18.76 -25.94
N PHE A 103 34.47 18.40 -25.16
CA PHE A 103 33.28 17.69 -25.63
C PHE A 103 32.04 18.59 -25.61
N ASN A 104 31.76 19.22 -26.75
CA ASN A 104 30.65 20.17 -26.92
C ASN A 104 29.35 19.54 -27.45
N ALA A 105 29.30 18.21 -27.58
CA ALA A 105 28.10 17.52 -28.08
C ALA A 105 27.02 17.35 -27.00
N ALA A 106 27.36 17.59 -25.72
CA ALA A 106 26.42 17.51 -24.62
C ALA A 106 26.83 18.38 -23.43
N ARG A 107 25.87 18.62 -22.55
CA ARG A 107 26.08 19.20 -21.22
C ARG A 107 25.56 18.27 -20.13
N LEU A 108 26.24 18.27 -19.00
CA LEU A 108 25.79 17.56 -17.82
C LEU A 108 25.13 18.55 -16.86
N THR A 109 23.94 18.21 -16.38
CA THR A 109 23.26 18.94 -15.31
C THR A 109 23.08 18.03 -14.11
N ILE A 110 23.23 18.56 -12.90
CA ILE A 110 23.08 17.80 -11.65
C ILE A 110 22.19 18.59 -10.70
N ASP A 111 21.06 18.02 -10.29
CA ASP A 111 20.19 18.55 -9.24
C ASP A 111 20.48 17.86 -7.91
N TYR A 112 21.06 18.60 -6.96
CA TYR A 112 21.28 18.18 -5.57
C TYR A 112 20.08 18.60 -4.72
N LEU A 113 19.31 17.64 -4.23
CA LEU A 113 18.17 17.83 -3.33
C LEU A 113 18.61 17.52 -1.88
N PHE A 114 18.53 18.52 -1.03
CA PHE A 114 18.92 18.50 0.38
C PHE A 114 17.67 18.62 1.27
N ARG A 115 17.36 17.60 2.06
CA ARG A 115 16.18 17.60 2.94
C ARG A 115 16.57 17.98 4.37
N LYS A 116 15.77 18.81 5.02
CA LYS A 116 16.07 19.25 6.40
C LYS A 116 15.96 18.13 7.43
N ASP A 117 15.13 17.13 7.16
CA ASP A 117 14.85 15.99 8.02
C ASP A 117 15.70 14.75 7.70
N LEU A 118 16.55 14.80 6.67
CA LEU A 118 17.30 13.63 6.18
C LEU A 118 18.80 13.98 6.10
N PRO A 119 19.69 13.28 6.82
CA PRO A 119 21.13 13.51 6.75
C PRO A 119 21.71 12.98 5.44
N GLY A 120 21.60 13.77 4.37
CA GLY A 120 22.08 13.40 3.04
C GLY A 120 21.61 14.30 1.91
N VAL A 121 21.94 13.87 0.69
CA VAL A 121 21.56 14.52 -0.57
C VAL A 121 21.01 13.49 -1.56
N ILE A 122 20.13 13.93 -2.44
CA ILE A 122 19.75 13.18 -3.64
C ILE A 122 20.29 13.94 -4.85
N ALA A 123 21.20 13.35 -5.61
CA ALA A 123 21.75 13.92 -6.83
C ALA A 123 21.06 13.32 -8.06
N VAL A 124 20.39 14.14 -8.86
CA VAL A 124 19.83 13.73 -10.15
C VAL A 124 20.69 14.28 -11.26
N GLU A 125 21.38 13.41 -11.97
CA GLU A 125 22.30 13.77 -13.05
C GLU A 125 21.63 13.56 -14.39
N THR A 126 21.66 14.57 -15.25
CA THR A 126 21.03 14.56 -16.57
C THR A 126 22.05 15.00 -17.62
N LEU A 127 22.40 14.07 -18.53
CA LEU A 127 23.15 14.37 -19.73
C LEU A 127 22.18 14.84 -20.81
N LYS A 128 22.33 16.07 -21.27
CA LYS A 128 21.53 16.65 -22.34
C LYS A 128 22.36 16.74 -23.61
N ALA A 129 21.90 16.11 -24.69
CA ALA A 129 22.57 16.15 -25.98
C ALA A 129 22.31 17.51 -26.65
N ASP A 130 23.37 18.24 -26.97
CA ASP A 130 23.31 19.44 -27.82
C ASP A 130 23.52 19.08 -29.31
N LYS A 131 24.13 17.90 -29.57
CA LYS A 131 24.25 17.26 -30.89
C LYS A 131 23.95 15.75 -30.77
N PRO A 132 23.58 15.07 -31.87
CA PRO A 132 23.36 13.64 -31.84
C PRO A 132 24.56 12.86 -31.28
N LEU A 133 24.35 12.02 -30.26
CA LEU A 133 25.40 11.20 -29.66
C LEU A 133 24.87 9.84 -29.19
N TYR A 134 25.69 8.82 -29.30
CA TYR A 134 25.45 7.52 -28.72
C TYR A 134 25.93 7.49 -27.27
N PHE A 135 25.06 7.02 -26.39
CA PHE A 135 25.38 6.91 -24.97
C PHE A 135 25.69 5.46 -24.60
N GLY A 136 26.93 5.21 -24.18
CA GLY A 136 27.46 3.87 -23.92
C GLY A 136 27.37 3.41 -22.46
N GLY A 137 26.95 4.29 -21.54
CA GLY A 137 26.77 3.96 -20.12
C GLY A 137 27.47 4.93 -19.16
N TRP A 138 27.13 4.82 -17.87
CA TRP A 138 27.72 5.61 -16.78
C TRP A 138 28.75 4.76 -16.03
N SER A 139 29.93 5.32 -15.74
CA SER A 139 30.85 4.78 -14.74
C SER A 139 30.80 5.67 -13.51
N VAL A 140 30.10 5.17 -12.48
CA VAL A 140 30.10 5.80 -11.16
C VAL A 140 31.29 5.25 -10.39
N LEU A 141 32.33 6.06 -10.20
CA LEU A 141 33.46 5.74 -9.32
C LEU A 141 33.15 6.35 -7.95
N LEU A 142 32.76 5.50 -7.00
CA LEU A 142 32.73 5.85 -5.58
C LEU A 142 34.17 5.69 -5.04
N ALA A 143 34.79 6.76 -4.54
CA ALA A 143 36.13 6.74 -3.91
C ALA A 143 36.10 7.55 -2.59
N PRO A 144 36.93 7.23 -1.56
CA PRO A 144 36.39 6.72 -0.30
C PRO A 144 36.51 7.66 0.93
N ALA A 145 35.56 7.51 1.85
CA ALA A 145 35.80 7.45 3.30
C ALA A 145 35.16 6.15 3.80
N PHE A 146 35.84 5.03 3.53
CA PHE A 146 35.41 3.68 3.91
C PHE A 146 36.26 3.22 5.09
N ALA A 147 35.71 3.39 6.29
CA ALA A 147 36.04 2.57 7.45
C ALA A 147 34.69 2.10 8.03
N LYS A 148 33.92 1.33 7.27
CA LYS A 148 33.60 -0.08 7.56
C LYS A 148 32.77 -0.56 6.37
N PHE A 149 33.33 -1.37 5.50
CA PHE A 149 32.61 -1.87 4.32
C PHE A 149 32.65 -3.38 4.30
N ALA A 150 31.58 -4.00 4.82
CA ALA A 150 31.26 -5.39 4.62
C ALA A 150 29.74 -5.55 4.77
N LYS A 151 28.99 -5.73 3.69
CA LYS A 151 27.62 -6.28 3.84
C LYS A 151 26.90 -6.93 2.67
N ASP A 152 27.55 -7.28 1.55
CA ASP A 152 26.87 -8.12 0.54
C ASP A 152 27.84 -9.07 -0.21
N GLY A 153 28.61 -9.88 0.54
CA GLY A 153 29.23 -11.10 -0.01
C GLY A 153 30.39 -10.96 -1.02
N GLY A 154 30.87 -9.74 -1.30
CA GLY A 154 32.16 -9.55 -1.99
C GLY A 154 33.31 -9.55 -0.98
N GLU A 155 34.10 -10.62 -0.91
CA GLU A 155 35.36 -10.62 -0.14
C GLU A 155 36.35 -9.61 -0.75
N LEU A 156 36.81 -8.64 0.05
CA LEU A 156 38.05 -7.93 -0.24
C LEU A 156 39.21 -8.91 -0.10
N ARG A 157 39.95 -9.13 -1.19
CA ARG A 157 41.15 -9.97 -1.17
C ARG A 157 42.39 -9.09 -1.26
N PRO A 158 43.48 -9.45 -0.55
CA PRO A 158 44.78 -8.83 -0.79
C PRO A 158 45.10 -8.93 -2.28
N TYR A 159 45.71 -7.89 -2.87
CA TYR A 159 46.17 -7.97 -4.25
C TYR A 159 47.14 -9.15 -4.36
N PRO A 160 46.86 -10.16 -5.22
CA PRO A 160 47.61 -11.41 -5.20
C PRO A 160 49.09 -11.15 -5.44
N THR A 161 49.97 -11.87 -4.74
CA THR A 161 51.40 -11.77 -4.97
C THR A 161 51.75 -12.28 -6.36
N ARG A 162 52.88 -11.82 -6.90
CA ARG A 162 53.38 -12.26 -8.22
C ARG A 162 53.60 -13.78 -8.29
N ALA A 163 53.80 -14.45 -7.16
CA ALA A 163 53.92 -15.89 -7.04
C ALA A 163 52.57 -16.61 -7.08
N GLU A 164 51.55 -16.09 -6.38
CA GLU A 164 50.17 -16.60 -6.41
C GLU A 164 49.53 -16.44 -7.80
N MET A 165 49.85 -15.36 -8.51
CA MET A 165 49.42 -15.17 -9.90
C MET A 165 50.02 -16.21 -10.86
N ARG A 166 51.17 -16.82 -10.50
CA ARG A 166 51.88 -17.81 -11.33
C ARG A 166 51.54 -19.26 -10.97
N SER A 167 50.96 -19.52 -9.80
CA SER A 167 50.65 -20.87 -9.33
C SER A 167 49.26 -21.38 -9.75
N VAL A 168 48.42 -20.55 -10.35
CA VAL A 168 47.08 -20.95 -10.86
C VAL A 168 47.16 -21.25 -12.36
N PRO A 169 46.85 -22.48 -12.81
CA PRO A 169 46.84 -22.83 -14.24
C PRO A 169 45.79 -21.98 -15.00
N GLY A 170 46.25 -21.13 -15.92
CA GLY A 170 45.42 -20.16 -16.67
C GLY A 170 45.65 -18.68 -16.31
N GLY A 171 46.55 -18.38 -15.38
CA GLY A 171 46.87 -17.04 -14.90
C GLY A 171 47.63 -16.15 -15.88
N TYR A 172 46.99 -15.70 -16.96
CA TYR A 172 47.26 -14.42 -17.65
C TYR A 172 46.04 -14.01 -18.48
N ARG A 173 45.04 -13.38 -17.85
CA ARG A 173 44.21 -12.31 -18.45
C ARG A 173 43.61 -11.42 -17.35
N THR A 174 44.45 -10.67 -16.65
CA THR A 174 44.03 -9.40 -16.04
C THR A 174 44.29 -8.27 -17.03
N ASN A 175 43.74 -8.38 -18.24
CA ASN A 175 43.63 -7.23 -19.12
C ASN A 175 42.22 -6.64 -18.96
N ALA A 176 42.18 -5.42 -18.41
CA ALA A 176 41.13 -4.39 -18.48
C ALA A 176 40.08 -4.24 -17.36
N ASP A 177 39.76 -5.24 -16.52
CA ASP A 177 38.53 -5.16 -15.70
C ASP A 177 38.72 -5.45 -14.18
N ALA A 178 39.76 -4.90 -13.53
CA ALA A 178 39.91 -4.94 -12.06
C ALA A 178 40.25 -3.55 -11.51
N PHE A 179 39.59 -3.14 -10.42
CA PHE A 179 39.77 -1.82 -9.82
C PHE A 179 40.54 -1.93 -8.50
N ILE A 180 41.60 -1.12 -8.37
CA ILE A 180 42.32 -0.94 -7.10
C ILE A 180 41.45 -0.03 -6.22
N VAL A 181 41.10 -0.51 -5.03
CA VAL A 181 40.15 0.16 -4.13
C VAL A 181 40.87 0.97 -3.04
N GLY A 182 42.13 0.63 -2.75
CA GLY A 182 42.96 1.39 -1.80
C GLY A 182 44.34 0.77 -1.56
N GLU A 183 45.20 1.55 -0.91
CA GLU A 183 46.51 1.15 -0.40
C GLU A 183 46.60 1.59 1.07
N GLU A 184 46.91 0.66 1.97
CA GLU A 184 47.09 0.95 3.40
C GLU A 184 48.44 1.63 3.67
N ALA A 185 48.60 2.21 4.86
CA ALA A 185 49.81 2.92 5.25
C ALA A 185 51.07 2.03 5.28
N ASP A 186 50.90 0.71 5.33
CA ASP A 186 51.98 -0.29 5.27
C ASP A 186 52.30 -0.77 3.84
N GLY A 187 51.60 -0.26 2.82
CA GLY A 187 51.79 -0.59 1.41
C GLY A 187 50.94 -1.77 0.90
N THR A 188 50.05 -2.34 1.73
CA THR A 188 49.12 -3.39 1.31
C THR A 188 48.06 -2.85 0.36
N ARG A 189 47.89 -3.48 -0.81
CA ARG A 189 46.90 -3.07 -1.82
C ARG A 189 45.70 -4.00 -1.86
N TRP A 190 44.52 -3.43 -2.08
CA TRP A 190 43.25 -4.16 -2.11
C TRP A 190 42.51 -4.00 -3.45
N TRP A 191 41.79 -5.04 -3.90
CA TRP A 191 41.09 -5.05 -5.19
C TRP A 191 39.66 -5.59 -5.13
N MET A 192 38.85 -5.31 -6.17
CA MET A 192 37.44 -5.72 -6.28
C MET A 192 37.12 -6.43 -7.61
N GLY A 193 36.31 -7.50 -7.55
CA GLY A 193 35.86 -8.33 -8.68
C GLY A 193 34.61 -7.84 -9.43
N ARG A 194 34.22 -8.57 -10.48
CA ARG A 194 33.26 -8.12 -11.54
C ARG A 194 31.78 -8.10 -11.12
N GLU A 195 31.46 -8.67 -9.96
CA GLU A 195 30.11 -8.92 -9.45
C GLU A 195 29.24 -7.66 -9.18
N PHE A 196 29.81 -6.45 -9.15
CA PHE A 196 29.10 -5.22 -8.73
C PHE A 196 28.49 -4.34 -9.83
N SER A 197 28.18 -4.91 -10.99
CA SER A 197 27.69 -4.11 -12.12
C SER A 197 26.18 -4.29 -12.36
N ALA A 198 25.35 -3.58 -11.60
CA ALA A 198 23.89 -3.58 -11.76
C ALA A 198 23.31 -2.18 -11.56
N PHE A 199 23.29 -1.35 -12.62
CA PHE A 199 22.53 -0.09 -12.67
C PHE A 199 22.04 0.13 -14.12
N GLU A 200 20.74 0.31 -14.34
CA GLU A 200 20.15 0.49 -15.69
C GLU A 200 19.78 1.97 -15.98
N PRO A 201 20.29 2.60 -17.06
CA PRO A 201 19.91 3.97 -17.44
C PRO A 201 18.53 4.03 -18.16
N ARG A 202 17.83 5.18 -18.11
CA ARG A 202 16.61 5.44 -18.92
C ARG A 202 16.86 6.44 -20.06
N LEU A 203 16.30 6.15 -21.24
CA LEU A 203 16.30 7.02 -22.42
C LEU A 203 14.89 7.60 -22.62
N ASP A 204 14.74 8.93 -22.61
CA ASP A 204 13.51 9.67 -22.97
C ASP A 204 12.19 9.02 -22.48
N GLY A 205 12.10 8.73 -21.18
CA GLY A 205 10.87 8.25 -20.54
C GLY A 205 10.45 6.81 -20.87
N LYS A 206 11.25 6.04 -21.63
CA LYS A 206 11.07 4.59 -21.82
C LYS A 206 12.05 3.79 -20.95
N PRO A 207 11.68 2.62 -20.43
CA PRO A 207 12.62 1.73 -19.74
C PRO A 207 13.71 1.29 -20.73
N GLY A 208 14.98 1.59 -20.42
CA GLY A 208 16.14 1.11 -21.16
C GLY A 208 16.76 -0.06 -20.40
N CYS A 209 16.63 -1.28 -20.93
CA CYS A 209 17.21 -2.48 -20.35
C CYS A 209 18.69 -2.58 -20.72
N PHE A 210 19.58 -2.66 -19.73
CA PHE A 210 21.01 -2.79 -19.99
C PHE A 210 21.71 -3.69 -18.98
N ARG A 211 21.28 -4.96 -18.91
CA ARG A 211 22.23 -6.07 -18.89
C ARG A 211 21.65 -7.41 -19.40
N ALA A 212 22.44 -8.04 -20.28
CA ALA A 212 22.42 -9.45 -20.69
C ALA A 212 21.06 -10.07 -21.11
N SER A 213 20.34 -9.41 -22.01
CA SER A 213 19.32 -10.03 -22.84
C SER A 213 19.62 -9.72 -24.33
N PRO A 214 19.34 -10.62 -25.28
CA PRO A 214 19.50 -10.39 -26.73
C PRO A 214 18.81 -9.11 -27.25
N VAL A 215 17.81 -8.59 -26.52
CA VAL A 215 17.10 -7.33 -26.83
C VAL A 215 17.99 -6.08 -26.59
N GLY A 216 19.07 -6.19 -25.80
CA GLY A 216 19.99 -5.09 -25.49
C GLY A 216 20.97 -4.70 -26.61
N GLU A 217 21.08 -5.48 -27.69
CA GLU A 217 21.94 -5.14 -28.84
C GLU A 217 21.31 -4.09 -29.77
N GLU A 218 19.98 -4.03 -29.89
CA GLU A 218 19.30 -3.04 -30.74
C GLU A 218 19.38 -1.60 -30.18
N ALA A 219 19.39 -1.44 -28.85
CA ALA A 219 19.39 -0.11 -28.22
C ALA A 219 20.76 0.59 -28.24
N ARG A 220 21.87 -0.15 -28.41
CA ARG A 220 23.21 0.44 -28.68
C ARG A 220 23.29 1.14 -30.04
N GLN A 221 22.28 0.97 -30.90
CA GLN A 221 22.30 1.44 -32.28
C GLN A 221 21.45 2.70 -32.54
N LYS A 222 20.88 3.37 -31.51
CA LYS A 222 20.15 4.63 -31.69
C LYS A 222 20.81 5.83 -30.97
N PRO A 223 21.09 6.94 -31.67
CA PRO A 223 21.67 8.13 -31.06
C PRO A 223 20.61 8.87 -30.19
N ILE A 224 21.06 9.53 -29.13
CA ILE A 224 20.31 10.59 -28.45
C ILE A 224 20.32 11.78 -29.39
N GLU A 225 19.17 12.14 -29.95
CA GLU A 225 19.04 13.28 -30.85
C GLU A 225 19.29 14.62 -30.12
N ALA A 226 19.62 15.66 -30.88
CA ALA A 226 19.80 17.00 -30.31
C ALA A 226 18.53 17.44 -29.56
N GLY A 227 18.69 17.84 -28.29
CA GLY A 227 17.60 18.18 -27.38
C GLY A 227 17.10 17.02 -26.50
N GLY A 228 17.43 15.77 -26.84
CA GLY A 228 17.17 14.59 -26.03
C GLY A 228 18.03 14.51 -24.77
N SER A 229 17.63 13.67 -23.81
CA SER A 229 18.38 13.56 -22.55
C SER A 229 18.34 12.17 -21.90
N VAL A 230 19.38 11.87 -21.14
CA VAL A 230 19.47 10.67 -20.30
C VAL A 230 19.72 11.09 -18.87
N SER A 231 18.94 10.55 -17.93
CA SER A 231 19.06 10.90 -16.51
C SER A 231 19.33 9.68 -15.63
N VAL A 232 20.12 9.89 -14.57
CA VAL A 232 20.43 8.94 -13.52
C VAL A 232 20.30 9.63 -12.17
N SER A 233 19.49 9.07 -11.27
CA SER A 233 19.35 9.57 -9.90
C SER A 233 20.16 8.72 -8.94
N VAL A 234 20.95 9.34 -8.07
CA VAL A 234 21.75 8.67 -7.02
C VAL A 234 21.57 9.41 -5.70
N ALA A 235 21.17 8.69 -4.66
CA ALA A 235 21.10 9.24 -3.31
C ALA A 235 22.38 8.94 -2.54
N VAL A 236 22.89 9.92 -1.78
CA VAL A 236 24.09 9.79 -0.96
C VAL A 236 23.89 10.49 0.38
N GLY A 237 23.89 9.74 1.47
CA GLY A 237 23.65 10.24 2.82
C GLY A 237 24.06 9.24 3.90
N VAL A 238 24.10 9.70 5.15
CA VAL A 238 24.24 8.82 6.32
C VAL A 238 22.85 8.29 6.65
N VAL A 239 22.50 7.14 6.13
CA VAL A 239 21.26 6.45 6.51
C VAL A 239 21.47 5.91 7.93
N LYS A 240 20.71 6.42 8.91
CA LYS A 240 20.87 6.02 10.32
C LYS A 240 19.80 5.04 10.77
N SER A 241 18.69 4.95 10.03
CA SER A 241 17.54 4.13 10.39
C SER A 241 16.84 3.55 9.16
N GLN A 242 16.01 2.52 9.39
CA GLN A 242 15.12 1.96 8.38
C GLN A 242 14.08 2.99 7.90
N ASP A 243 13.61 3.87 8.80
CA ASP A 243 12.71 4.97 8.50
C ASP A 243 13.32 5.97 7.51
N ASP A 244 14.62 6.24 7.58
CA ASP A 244 15.32 7.08 6.59
C ASP A 244 15.24 6.47 5.18
N ILE A 245 15.38 5.14 5.08
CA ILE A 245 15.28 4.39 3.82
C ILE A 245 13.84 4.41 3.30
N GLU A 246 12.86 4.22 4.17
CA GLU A 246 11.44 4.20 3.81
C GLU A 246 10.96 5.59 3.42
N ASN A 247 11.39 6.65 4.10
CA ASN A 247 11.20 8.03 3.69
C ASN A 247 11.85 8.33 2.33
N MET A 248 13.02 7.76 2.04
CA MET A 248 13.68 7.87 0.73
C MET A 248 13.00 7.03 -0.36
N ARG A 249 12.43 5.86 -0.03
CA ARG A 249 11.66 5.01 -0.94
C ARG A 249 10.27 5.59 -1.23
N ALA A 250 9.57 6.14 -0.26
CA ALA A 250 8.31 6.85 -0.42
C ALA A 250 8.45 8.06 -1.36
N GLN A 251 9.62 8.72 -1.35
CA GLN A 251 9.93 9.81 -2.28
C GLN A 251 10.09 9.36 -3.75
N ARG A 252 10.33 8.06 -4.01
CA ARG A 252 10.32 7.46 -5.36
C ARG A 252 8.99 7.71 -6.09
N ALA A 253 7.90 7.87 -5.35
CA ALA A 253 6.57 8.16 -5.89
C ALA A 253 6.35 9.63 -6.28
N MET A 254 7.20 10.58 -5.81
CA MET A 254 6.99 12.02 -6.01
C MET A 254 7.68 12.62 -7.25
N LYS A 255 8.65 11.95 -7.88
CA LYS A 255 9.23 12.36 -9.18
C LYS A 255 9.47 11.17 -10.12
N PRO A 256 9.01 11.21 -11.39
CA PRO A 256 9.40 10.21 -12.40
C PRO A 256 10.91 10.25 -12.65
N GLY A 257 11.61 9.10 -12.58
CA GLY A 257 13.04 8.99 -12.92
C GLY A 257 13.98 8.50 -11.80
N PHE A 258 13.45 8.07 -10.66
CA PHE A 258 14.24 7.60 -9.53
C PHE A 258 14.66 6.12 -9.70
N LEU A 259 15.98 5.86 -9.76
CA LEU A 259 16.55 4.60 -10.25
C LEU A 259 17.08 3.64 -9.16
N GLY A 260 16.98 4.00 -7.88
CA GLY A 260 17.28 3.09 -6.78
C GLY A 260 18.00 3.75 -5.62
N VAL A 261 17.85 3.16 -4.44
CA VAL A 261 18.65 3.46 -3.24
C VAL A 261 19.70 2.35 -3.13
N ALA A 262 20.98 2.69 -3.24
CA ALA A 262 22.05 1.81 -2.77
C ALA A 262 22.27 2.15 -1.29
N ALA A 263 21.49 1.52 -0.41
CA ALA A 263 21.71 1.57 1.03
C ALA A 263 22.33 0.24 1.45
N VAL A 264 23.55 0.29 1.99
CA VAL A 264 24.06 -0.79 2.82
C VAL A 264 23.29 -0.71 4.13
N PHE A 265 22.41 -1.67 4.34
CA PHE A 265 21.61 -1.80 5.56
C PHE A 265 22.51 -2.35 6.68
N GLU A 266 23.14 -1.49 7.46
CA GLU A 266 23.42 -1.85 8.85
C GLU A 266 22.21 -1.36 9.67
N PRO A 267 21.20 -2.22 9.96
CA PRO A 267 20.37 -1.89 11.10
C PRO A 267 21.34 -1.76 12.27
N GLU A 268 21.01 -0.95 13.27
CA GLU A 268 21.56 -1.22 14.60
C GLU A 268 21.37 -2.71 14.83
N GLU A 269 22.50 -3.39 14.87
CA GLU A 269 22.55 -4.83 14.91
C GLU A 269 22.04 -5.20 16.30
N GLN A 270 20.72 -5.31 16.45
CA GLN A 270 20.09 -5.70 17.69
C GLN A 270 20.67 -7.05 18.06
N GLU A 271 21.46 -7.09 19.13
CA GLU A 271 22.10 -8.32 19.57
C GLU A 271 20.98 -9.31 19.89
N ALA A 272 20.98 -10.44 19.18
CA ALA A 272 20.06 -11.51 19.51
C ALA A 272 20.53 -12.14 20.83
N PRO A 273 19.62 -12.41 21.78
CA PRO A 273 19.99 -13.12 22.99
C PRO A 273 20.62 -14.48 22.66
N PRO A 274 21.49 -15.00 23.54
CA PRO A 274 22.00 -16.35 23.40
C PRO A 274 20.88 -17.38 23.27
N HIS A 275 21.13 -18.41 22.45
CA HIS A 275 20.15 -19.44 22.12
C HIS A 275 19.61 -20.19 23.37
N ASP A 276 20.43 -20.36 24.41
CA ASP A 276 20.04 -20.96 25.69
C ASP A 276 19.15 -20.03 26.53
N GLU A 277 19.32 -18.71 26.39
CA GLU A 277 18.45 -17.72 27.02
C GLU A 277 17.06 -17.75 26.38
N LEU A 278 16.99 -17.77 25.04
CA LEU A 278 15.73 -17.90 24.31
C LEU A 278 14.98 -19.18 24.71
N ALA A 279 15.69 -20.31 24.79
CA ALA A 279 15.10 -21.57 25.27
C ALA A 279 14.51 -21.44 26.69
N ARG A 280 15.24 -20.82 27.62
CA ARG A 280 14.77 -20.59 29.00
C ARG A 280 13.55 -19.67 29.06
N ARG A 281 13.51 -18.62 28.23
CA ARG A 281 12.35 -17.71 28.14
C ARG A 281 11.11 -18.45 27.64
N ILE A 282 11.23 -19.24 26.58
CA ILE A 282 10.15 -20.08 26.03
C ILE A 282 9.58 -21.02 27.11
N GLU A 283 10.44 -21.72 27.85
CA GLU A 283 9.98 -22.65 28.89
C GLU A 283 9.35 -21.93 30.10
N ALA A 284 9.83 -20.74 30.45
CA ALA A 284 9.20 -19.92 31.48
C ALA A 284 7.78 -19.48 31.08
N ILE A 285 7.57 -19.08 29.83
CA ILE A 285 6.26 -18.74 29.27
C ILE A 285 5.35 -19.97 29.25
N ALA A 286 5.85 -21.12 28.80
CA ALA A 286 5.11 -22.37 28.80
C ALA A 286 4.63 -22.76 30.20
N LYS A 287 5.50 -22.64 31.21
CA LYS A 287 5.14 -22.89 32.61
C LYS A 287 4.09 -21.92 33.12
N ALA A 288 4.20 -20.62 32.78
CA ALA A 288 3.22 -19.62 33.18
C ALA A 288 1.85 -19.88 32.54
N SER A 289 1.80 -20.21 31.25
CA SER A 289 0.57 -20.55 30.53
C SER A 289 -0.09 -21.82 31.08
N ALA A 290 0.70 -22.85 31.40
CA ALA A 290 0.21 -24.09 32.00
C ALA A 290 -0.42 -23.88 33.40
N ALA A 291 -0.06 -22.80 34.11
CA ALA A 291 -0.65 -22.45 35.40
C ALA A 291 -2.01 -21.73 35.26
N LEU A 292 -2.38 -21.28 34.06
CA LEU A 292 -3.68 -20.68 33.79
C LEU A 292 -4.75 -21.78 33.69
N PRO A 293 -5.97 -21.56 34.23
CA PRO A 293 -7.06 -22.52 34.13
C PRO A 293 -7.49 -22.73 32.67
N ASP A 294 -7.97 -23.94 32.36
CA ASP A 294 -8.57 -24.29 31.07
C ASP A 294 -10.08 -24.10 31.08
N ASN A 295 -10.66 -23.85 29.90
CA ASN A 295 -12.11 -23.81 29.67
C ASN A 295 -12.84 -22.94 30.69
N THR A 296 -12.35 -21.71 30.86
CA THR A 296 -12.81 -20.80 31.92
C THR A 296 -14.22 -20.26 31.66
N GLY A 297 -14.72 -20.46 30.43
CA GLY A 297 -15.97 -19.88 29.96
C GLY A 297 -15.85 -18.39 29.66
N ASP A 298 -14.62 -17.84 29.73
CA ASP A 298 -14.25 -16.51 29.30
C ASP A 298 -13.52 -16.61 27.96
N ALA A 299 -14.17 -16.14 26.89
CA ALA A 299 -13.65 -16.33 25.54
C ALA A 299 -12.26 -15.70 25.33
N TYR A 300 -11.98 -14.54 25.96
CA TYR A 300 -10.70 -13.86 25.85
C TYR A 300 -9.55 -14.68 26.45
N LEU A 301 -9.70 -15.13 27.70
CA LEU A 301 -8.67 -15.92 28.38
C LEU A 301 -8.40 -17.23 27.64
N ASP A 302 -9.46 -17.93 27.23
CA ASP A 302 -9.34 -19.21 26.53
C ASP A 302 -8.65 -19.04 25.15
N CYS A 303 -8.98 -18.00 24.38
CA CYS A 303 -8.36 -17.74 23.06
C CYS A 303 -6.91 -17.26 23.17
N MET A 304 -6.58 -16.39 24.12
CA MET A 304 -5.21 -15.90 24.32
C MET A 304 -4.28 -16.99 24.85
N LYS A 305 -4.81 -17.94 25.64
CA LYS A 305 -4.06 -19.14 26.03
C LYS A 305 -3.76 -20.02 24.81
N ALA A 306 -4.75 -20.27 23.94
CA ALA A 306 -4.54 -21.00 22.69
C ALA A 306 -3.52 -20.30 21.76
N MET A 307 -3.56 -18.97 21.67
CA MET A 307 -2.57 -18.18 20.94
C MET A 307 -1.16 -18.36 21.53
N THR A 308 -1.04 -18.37 22.85
CA THR A 308 0.24 -18.63 23.53
C THR A 308 0.79 -20.01 23.16
N GLU A 309 -0.05 -21.04 23.13
CA GLU A 309 0.37 -22.40 22.72
C GLU A 309 0.86 -22.44 21.27
N TYR A 310 0.14 -21.78 20.35
CA TYR A 310 0.54 -21.65 18.95
C TYR A 310 1.93 -21.02 18.81
N PHE A 311 2.19 -19.89 19.50
CA PHE A 311 3.48 -19.22 19.41
C PHE A 311 4.61 -19.94 20.15
N LEU A 312 4.31 -20.69 21.21
CA LEU A 312 5.31 -21.56 21.85
C LEU A 312 5.78 -22.65 20.88
N GLU A 313 4.86 -23.28 20.15
CA GLU A 313 5.20 -24.26 19.13
C GLU A 313 5.98 -23.62 17.97
N PHE A 314 5.56 -22.44 17.54
CA PHE A 314 6.23 -21.64 16.52
C PHE A 314 7.68 -21.34 16.90
N MET A 315 7.91 -20.75 18.08
CA MET A 315 9.24 -20.36 18.54
C MET A 315 10.14 -21.58 18.79
N ARG A 316 9.60 -22.69 19.33
CA ARG A 316 10.37 -23.93 19.47
C ARG A 316 10.79 -24.51 18.12
N SER A 317 9.92 -24.45 17.13
CA SER A 317 10.22 -24.88 15.76
C SER A 317 11.33 -24.03 15.13
N ASP A 318 11.27 -22.70 15.29
CA ASP A 318 12.31 -21.79 14.81
C ASP A 318 13.66 -22.05 15.50
N LEU A 319 13.64 -22.20 16.83
CA LEU A 319 14.81 -22.43 17.65
C LEU A 319 15.48 -23.78 17.33
N ALA A 320 14.69 -24.82 17.02
CA ALA A 320 15.21 -26.15 16.69
C ALA A 320 15.71 -26.30 15.24
N ALA A 321 15.40 -25.36 14.34
CA ALA A 321 15.82 -25.46 12.96
C ALA A 321 17.32 -25.21 12.82
N GLU A 322 18.09 -26.15 12.25
CA GLU A 322 19.56 -26.01 12.16
C GLU A 322 20.05 -25.57 10.78
N LYS A 323 19.75 -26.36 9.74
CA LYS A 323 20.38 -26.21 8.40
C LYS A 323 19.52 -25.50 7.38
N SER A 324 18.22 -25.81 7.41
CA SER A 324 17.27 -25.29 6.44
C SER A 324 15.86 -25.38 6.99
N ILE A 325 14.99 -24.53 6.49
CA ILE A 325 13.55 -24.56 6.73
C ILE A 325 12.82 -24.71 5.40
N ASP A 326 11.67 -25.38 5.42
CA ASP A 326 10.82 -25.55 4.25
C ASP A 326 9.74 -24.47 4.24
N LEU A 327 9.87 -23.49 3.32
CA LEU A 327 8.84 -22.45 3.10
C LEU A 327 7.69 -22.96 2.21
N GLY A 328 7.68 -24.25 1.85
CA GLY A 328 6.67 -24.90 1.03
C GLY A 328 6.88 -24.76 -0.48
N PHE A 329 7.18 -23.55 -0.97
CA PHE A 329 7.52 -23.32 -2.39
C PHE A 329 9.03 -23.39 -2.64
N ARG A 330 9.85 -23.26 -1.59
CA ARG A 330 11.31 -23.42 -1.62
C ARG A 330 11.83 -23.87 -0.26
N LYS A 331 12.95 -24.58 -0.25
CA LYS A 331 13.77 -24.72 0.95
C LYS A 331 14.65 -23.48 1.09
N GLN A 332 14.72 -22.93 2.29
CA GLN A 332 15.57 -21.81 2.64
C GLN A 332 16.70 -22.34 3.52
N GLU A 333 17.95 -22.15 3.12
CA GLU A 333 19.09 -22.43 3.98
C GLU A 333 19.17 -21.39 5.09
N ILE A 334 19.52 -21.86 6.29
CA ILE A 334 19.72 -21.03 7.47
C ILE A 334 21.20 -20.68 7.52
N ASP A 335 21.55 -19.54 6.95
CA ASP A 335 22.86 -18.92 7.18
C ASP A 335 22.86 -18.16 8.52
N ALA A 336 24.02 -17.62 8.91
CA ALA A 336 24.17 -16.88 10.18
C ALA A 336 23.24 -15.65 10.25
N ARG A 337 22.95 -15.00 9.11
CA ARG A 337 22.07 -13.84 9.06
C ARG A 337 20.62 -14.25 9.28
N TYR A 338 20.18 -15.31 8.63
CA TYR A 338 18.83 -15.83 8.78
C TYR A 338 18.61 -16.41 10.18
N ARG A 339 19.61 -17.11 10.75
CA ARG A 339 19.59 -17.56 12.15
C ARG A 339 19.35 -16.41 13.11
N ARG A 340 20.14 -15.34 12.98
CA ARG A 340 19.97 -14.15 13.81
C ARG A 340 18.58 -13.54 13.65
N TYR A 341 18.07 -13.42 12.42
CA TYR A 341 16.71 -12.93 12.18
C TYR A 341 15.66 -13.76 12.95
N MET A 342 15.77 -15.09 12.91
CA MET A 342 14.89 -15.98 13.67
C MET A 342 15.03 -15.76 15.18
N ASP A 343 16.26 -15.61 15.68
CA ASP A 343 16.51 -15.42 17.11
C ASP A 343 15.93 -14.08 17.63
N VAL A 344 16.08 -12.97 16.88
CA VAL A 344 15.45 -11.69 17.26
C VAL A 344 13.92 -11.78 17.18
N ARG A 345 13.37 -12.48 16.18
CA ARG A 345 11.92 -12.73 16.09
C ARG A 345 11.40 -13.52 17.29
N ILE A 346 12.10 -14.59 17.70
CA ILE A 346 11.77 -15.35 18.90
C ILE A 346 11.81 -14.43 20.13
N ASP A 347 12.84 -13.60 20.26
CA ASP A 347 12.98 -12.72 21.42
C ASP A 347 11.82 -11.72 21.54
N LYS A 348 11.42 -11.09 20.43
CA LYS A 348 10.27 -10.19 20.39
C LYS A 348 8.99 -10.92 20.79
N ASN A 349 8.70 -12.06 20.14
CA ASN A 349 7.51 -12.85 20.47
C ASN A 349 7.50 -13.34 21.93
N ALA A 350 8.66 -13.75 22.46
CA ALA A 350 8.78 -14.17 23.86
C ALA A 350 8.54 -13.00 24.82
N THR A 351 9.03 -11.81 24.50
CA THR A 351 8.81 -10.58 25.29
C THR A 351 7.31 -10.24 25.38
N GLU A 352 6.63 -10.23 24.23
CA GLU A 352 5.19 -9.96 24.16
C GLU A 352 4.37 -11.01 24.90
N LEU A 353 4.68 -12.29 24.72
CA LEU A 353 3.99 -13.37 25.44
C LEU A 353 4.21 -13.28 26.96
N ALA A 354 5.40 -12.91 27.41
CA ALA A 354 5.67 -12.75 28.83
C ALA A 354 4.86 -11.60 29.46
N ALA A 355 4.64 -10.51 28.72
CA ALA A 355 3.73 -9.45 29.12
C ALA A 355 2.27 -9.95 29.17
N LEU A 356 1.83 -10.64 28.11
CA LEU A 356 0.50 -11.23 28.02
C LEU A 356 0.22 -12.22 29.17
N GLN A 357 1.18 -13.08 29.56
CA GLN A 357 0.97 -14.02 30.66
C GLN A 357 0.62 -13.32 31.99
N LYS A 358 1.16 -12.13 32.24
CA LYS A 358 0.83 -11.33 33.44
C LYS A 358 -0.60 -10.80 33.37
N GLU A 359 -1.01 -10.35 32.18
CA GLU A 359 -2.38 -9.90 31.93
C GLU A 359 -3.38 -11.05 32.14
N LEU A 360 -3.12 -12.21 31.53
CA LEU A 360 -3.98 -13.38 31.64
C LEU A 360 -4.08 -13.91 33.07
N ALA A 361 -2.98 -13.90 33.82
CA ALA A 361 -3.00 -14.26 35.24
C ALA A 361 -3.86 -13.31 36.07
N THR A 362 -3.76 -12.00 35.79
CA THR A 362 -4.59 -10.97 36.45
C THR A 362 -6.07 -11.15 36.10
N ARG A 363 -6.38 -11.39 34.82
CA ARG A 363 -7.75 -11.66 34.37
C ARG A 363 -8.32 -12.93 35.01
N ALA A 364 -7.55 -14.01 35.06
CA ALA A 364 -7.97 -15.26 35.70
C ALA A 364 -8.26 -15.08 37.20
N ALA A 365 -7.45 -14.27 37.90
CA ALA A 365 -7.72 -13.92 39.29
C ALA A 365 -9.01 -13.09 39.43
N GLY A 366 -9.23 -12.12 38.55
CA GLY A 366 -10.45 -11.30 38.51
C GLY A 366 -11.72 -12.09 38.20
N LEU A 367 -11.63 -13.10 37.32
CA LEU A 367 -12.73 -14.03 37.05
C LEU A 367 -13.07 -14.88 38.29
N ARG A 368 -12.05 -15.40 38.99
CA ARG A 368 -12.25 -16.18 40.23
C ARG A 368 -12.83 -15.35 41.38
N SER A 369 -12.44 -14.08 41.48
CA SER A 369 -12.96 -13.17 42.51
C SER A 369 -14.33 -12.56 42.17
N GLY A 370 -14.80 -12.71 40.92
CA GLY A 370 -16.01 -12.07 40.41
C GLY A 370 -15.86 -10.58 40.08
N GLN A 371 -14.64 -10.02 40.16
CA GLN A 371 -14.35 -8.65 39.76
C GLN A 371 -14.44 -8.44 38.25
N ILE A 372 -14.14 -9.48 37.46
CA ILE A 372 -14.27 -9.49 36.01
C ILE A 372 -15.39 -10.45 35.64
N ARG A 373 -16.31 -9.99 34.78
CA ARG A 373 -17.34 -10.85 34.21
C ARG A 373 -16.77 -11.63 33.02
N PRO A 374 -17.09 -12.93 32.87
CA PRO A 374 -16.68 -13.69 31.70
C PRO A 374 -17.20 -13.06 30.41
N MET A 375 -16.32 -12.91 29.43
CA MET A 375 -16.64 -12.50 28.07
C MET A 375 -17.45 -13.61 27.39
N LYS A 376 -18.69 -13.29 27.03
CA LYS A 376 -19.59 -14.17 26.29
C LYS A 376 -19.75 -13.66 24.86
N LEU A 377 -19.80 -14.60 23.92
CA LEU A 377 -19.97 -14.33 22.49
C LEU A 377 -21.40 -14.65 22.08
N VAL A 378 -21.90 -13.98 21.04
CA VAL A 378 -23.18 -14.31 20.44
C VAL A 378 -23.06 -15.66 19.72
N GLU A 379 -23.99 -16.58 20.02
CA GLU A 379 -24.06 -17.85 19.32
C GLU A 379 -24.97 -17.79 18.08
N HIS A 380 -24.48 -18.41 17.01
CA HIS A 380 -25.21 -18.63 15.76
C HIS A 380 -25.48 -20.12 15.54
N SER A 381 -26.55 -20.43 14.82
CA SER A 381 -26.86 -21.79 14.41
C SER A 381 -25.96 -22.24 13.26
N TYR A 382 -25.02 -23.11 13.57
CA TYR A 382 -24.20 -23.78 12.56
C TYR A 382 -25.00 -24.87 11.83
N GLY A 383 -24.68 -25.11 10.57
CA GLY A 383 -25.51 -25.91 9.65
C GLY A 383 -26.55 -25.10 8.86
N LYS A 384 -26.64 -23.79 9.11
CA LYS A 384 -27.34 -22.83 8.25
C LYS A 384 -26.33 -21.89 7.62
N ARG A 385 -26.51 -21.64 6.32
CA ARG A 385 -25.64 -20.75 5.56
C ARG A 385 -25.96 -19.30 5.95
N PRO A 386 -24.97 -18.45 6.27
CA PRO A 386 -25.22 -17.03 6.39
C PRO A 386 -25.64 -16.45 5.04
N LEU A 387 -26.68 -15.62 5.04
CA LEU A 387 -27.23 -15.04 3.81
C LEU A 387 -27.01 -13.52 3.78
N PRO A 388 -26.72 -12.94 2.60
CA PRO A 388 -26.81 -11.49 2.39
C PRO A 388 -28.22 -10.98 2.68
N GLU A 389 -28.35 -10.09 3.65
CA GLU A 389 -29.61 -9.45 4.02
C GLU A 389 -29.34 -8.05 4.61
N ASP A 390 -30.09 -7.05 4.16
CA ASP A 390 -30.03 -5.67 4.69
C ASP A 390 -28.60 -5.10 4.76
N GLY A 391 -27.82 -5.30 3.70
CA GLY A 391 -26.44 -4.84 3.61
C GLY A 391 -25.44 -5.57 4.50
N GLY A 392 -25.78 -6.72 5.09
CA GLY A 392 -24.87 -7.53 5.90
C GLY A 392 -25.11 -9.04 5.77
N PHE A 393 -24.45 -9.83 6.61
CA PHE A 393 -24.70 -11.28 6.69
C PHE A 393 -25.56 -11.59 7.90
N LYS A 394 -26.55 -12.48 7.74
CA LYS A 394 -27.38 -12.93 8.85
C LYS A 394 -27.51 -14.44 8.92
N VAL A 395 -27.66 -14.95 10.15
CA VAL A 395 -28.05 -16.32 10.45
C VAL A 395 -29.23 -16.27 11.43
N ASP A 396 -30.37 -16.83 11.02
CA ASP A 396 -31.61 -16.81 11.82
C ASP A 396 -32.01 -15.39 12.27
N GLY A 397 -31.87 -14.42 11.36
CA GLY A 397 -32.20 -13.02 11.58
C GLY A 397 -31.21 -12.23 12.46
N LYS A 398 -30.17 -12.87 13.01
CA LYS A 398 -29.11 -12.22 13.79
C LYS A 398 -27.95 -11.79 12.90
N GLU A 399 -27.40 -10.62 13.17
CA GLU A 399 -26.22 -10.09 12.48
C GLU A 399 -25.00 -11.00 12.69
N LEU A 400 -24.25 -11.23 11.61
CA LEU A 400 -23.00 -11.97 11.62
C LEU A 400 -21.89 -11.12 10.98
N LEU A 401 -20.79 -10.95 11.72
CA LEU A 401 -19.55 -10.36 11.22
C LEU A 401 -18.49 -11.48 11.12
N LEU A 402 -17.88 -11.63 9.94
CA LEU A 402 -16.91 -12.67 9.64
C LEU A 402 -15.50 -12.11 9.70
N ILE A 403 -14.63 -12.71 10.51
CA ILE A 403 -13.24 -12.29 10.64
C ILE A 403 -12.33 -13.50 10.88
N GLY A 404 -11.21 -13.49 10.17
CA GLY A 404 -10.22 -14.54 10.23
C GLY A 404 -9.15 -14.36 9.17
N PRO A 405 -8.19 -15.29 9.09
CA PRO A 405 -7.08 -15.16 8.17
C PRO A 405 -7.44 -15.45 6.70
N ASP A 406 -6.68 -14.81 5.82
CA ASP A 406 -6.45 -15.26 4.44
C ASP A 406 -5.36 -16.35 4.39
N THR A 407 -5.60 -17.45 3.67
CA THR A 407 -4.67 -18.56 3.49
C THR A 407 -4.05 -18.61 2.07
N TRP A 408 -3.50 -17.53 1.55
CA TRP A 408 -2.88 -17.49 0.20
C TRP A 408 -1.73 -18.50 0.02
N MET A 409 -2.00 -19.64 -0.63
CA MET A 409 -0.96 -20.66 -0.85
C MET A 409 -1.09 -21.42 -2.17
N ASN A 410 -0.53 -20.84 -3.23
CA ASN A 410 -0.10 -21.58 -4.44
C ASN A 410 1.06 -22.58 -4.17
N GLY A 411 1.42 -22.87 -2.91
CA GLY A 411 2.58 -23.68 -2.52
C GLY A 411 2.33 -24.57 -1.30
N LYS A 412 3.19 -25.58 -1.12
CA LYS A 412 3.09 -26.64 -0.11
C LYS A 412 3.29 -26.10 1.33
N GLY A 413 2.37 -25.31 1.86
CA GLY A 413 2.50 -24.67 3.18
C GLY A 413 1.29 -24.81 4.12
N TRP A 414 0.11 -25.11 3.57
CA TRP A 414 -1.12 -25.26 4.34
C TRP A 414 -1.24 -26.64 4.95
N SER A 415 -1.66 -26.72 6.22
CA SER A 415 -2.28 -27.93 6.76
C SER A 415 -3.75 -27.66 7.01
N ASN A 416 -4.62 -28.61 6.67
CA ASN A 416 -6.02 -28.53 7.09
C ASN A 416 -6.17 -28.51 8.63
N ASP A 417 -5.17 -29.00 9.37
CA ASP A 417 -5.13 -28.91 10.84
C ASP A 417 -5.07 -27.45 11.33
N ASP A 418 -4.60 -26.51 10.50
CA ASP A 418 -4.56 -25.10 10.85
C ASP A 418 -5.96 -24.53 11.11
N ILE A 419 -7.02 -25.12 10.54
CA ILE A 419 -8.42 -24.75 10.81
C ILE A 419 -8.76 -24.91 12.29
N ASP A 420 -8.28 -25.99 12.92
CA ASP A 420 -8.53 -26.27 14.33
C ASP A 420 -7.82 -25.21 15.20
N VAL A 421 -6.61 -24.81 14.81
CA VAL A 421 -5.87 -23.74 15.47
C VAL A 421 -6.61 -22.40 15.31
N ILE A 422 -6.93 -22.00 14.09
CA ILE A 422 -7.64 -20.75 13.76
C ILE A 422 -8.93 -20.62 14.57
N ALA A 423 -9.74 -21.68 14.65
CA ALA A 423 -10.97 -21.68 15.42
C ALA A 423 -10.72 -21.45 16.93
N ARG A 424 -9.70 -22.10 17.49
CA ARG A 424 -9.31 -21.94 18.90
C ARG A 424 -8.78 -20.54 19.23
N LEU A 425 -8.24 -19.82 18.25
CA LEU A 425 -7.80 -18.43 18.41
C LEU A 425 -8.97 -17.44 18.51
N GLY A 426 -10.22 -17.88 18.31
CA GLY A 426 -11.39 -17.00 18.41
C GLY A 426 -11.82 -16.38 17.07
N PHE A 427 -11.23 -16.80 15.96
CA PHE A 427 -11.77 -16.51 14.63
C PHE A 427 -13.01 -17.35 14.36
N ASN A 428 -13.96 -16.79 13.61
CA ASN A 428 -15.17 -17.49 13.20
C ASN A 428 -15.18 -17.82 11.71
N PHE A 429 -14.11 -17.49 11.01
CA PHE A 429 -14.03 -17.47 9.56
C PHE A 429 -12.61 -17.84 9.11
N VAL A 430 -12.49 -18.45 7.93
CA VAL A 430 -11.22 -18.64 7.22
C VAL A 430 -11.44 -18.46 5.73
N ASP A 431 -10.56 -17.70 5.09
CA ASP A 431 -10.57 -17.53 3.64
C ASP A 431 -9.62 -18.53 2.98
N CYS A 432 -10.21 -19.56 2.37
CA CYS A 432 -9.47 -20.60 1.65
C CYS A 432 -9.11 -20.11 0.25
N PHE A 433 -8.18 -19.16 0.22
CA PHE A 433 -7.68 -18.52 -0.99
C PHE A 433 -6.54 -19.33 -1.64
N TYR A 434 -6.59 -19.59 -2.95
CA TYR A 434 -5.57 -20.37 -3.70
C TYR A 434 -5.17 -21.73 -3.10
N VAL A 435 -6.07 -22.44 -2.41
CA VAL A 435 -5.72 -23.69 -1.75
C VAL A 435 -5.63 -24.86 -2.76
N GLY A 436 -4.53 -24.91 -3.49
CA GLY A 436 -4.24 -25.98 -4.46
C GLY A 436 -3.82 -27.28 -3.78
N GLY A 437 -4.42 -28.41 -4.16
CA GLY A 437 -3.98 -29.75 -3.75
C GLY A 437 -4.41 -30.20 -2.35
N THR A 438 -5.43 -29.58 -1.75
CA THR A 438 -5.96 -29.96 -0.43
C THR A 438 -7.24 -30.78 -0.52
N ASN A 439 -7.55 -31.54 0.54
CA ASN A 439 -8.78 -32.30 0.63
C ASN A 439 -9.93 -31.38 1.07
N TYR A 440 -10.73 -30.93 0.11
CA TYR A 440 -11.92 -30.10 0.35
C TYR A 440 -12.87 -30.70 1.40
N ALA A 441 -13.14 -32.01 1.34
CA ALA A 441 -14.07 -32.66 2.27
C ALA A 441 -13.56 -32.60 3.72
N ASP A 442 -12.24 -32.62 3.91
CA ASP A 442 -11.63 -32.46 5.21
C ASP A 442 -11.69 -31.00 5.71
N ILE A 443 -11.50 -30.01 4.83
CA ILE A 443 -11.72 -28.58 5.16
C ILE A 443 -13.16 -28.39 5.66
N VAL A 444 -14.15 -28.87 4.90
CA VAL A 444 -15.58 -28.77 5.28
C VAL A 444 -15.82 -29.41 6.64
N LYS A 445 -15.37 -30.65 6.82
CA LYS A 445 -15.56 -31.40 8.06
C LYS A 445 -14.96 -30.65 9.25
N ARG A 446 -13.79 -30.06 9.09
CA ARG A 446 -13.14 -29.28 10.15
C ARG A 446 -13.85 -27.97 10.43
N CYS A 447 -14.29 -27.24 9.40
CA CYS A 447 -15.11 -26.04 9.60
C CYS A 447 -16.41 -26.37 10.37
N GLU A 448 -17.10 -27.46 10.00
CA GLU A 448 -18.31 -27.92 10.68
C GLU A 448 -18.04 -28.37 12.13
N THR A 449 -16.96 -29.13 12.34
CA THR A 449 -16.55 -29.64 13.67
C THR A 449 -16.20 -28.48 14.61
N ASN A 450 -15.42 -27.52 14.10
CA ASN A 450 -14.96 -26.38 14.88
C ASN A 450 -15.95 -25.22 14.92
N ARG A 451 -17.09 -25.34 14.23
CA ARG A 451 -18.10 -24.29 14.13
C ARG A 451 -17.47 -22.98 13.65
N ILE A 452 -16.81 -23.03 12.50
CA ILE A 452 -16.36 -21.84 11.77
C ILE A 452 -16.89 -21.87 10.34
N TRP A 453 -17.01 -20.69 9.74
CA TRP A 453 -17.37 -20.53 8.34
C TRP A 453 -16.13 -20.45 7.46
N CYS A 454 -16.30 -20.69 6.17
CA CYS A 454 -15.24 -20.47 5.19
C CYS A 454 -15.77 -19.84 3.90
N ILE A 455 -14.86 -19.25 3.14
CA ILE A 455 -15.09 -18.87 1.74
C ILE A 455 -14.04 -19.52 0.85
N TRP A 456 -14.26 -19.45 -0.45
CA TRP A 456 -13.38 -20.10 -1.43
C TRP A 456 -13.07 -19.18 -2.59
N GLY A 457 -11.78 -19.00 -2.90
CA GLY A 457 -11.29 -18.27 -4.07
C GLY A 457 -11.10 -19.18 -5.30
N SER A 458 -11.63 -18.79 -6.46
CA SER A 458 -11.33 -19.45 -7.73
C SER A 458 -10.25 -18.70 -8.50
N ALA A 459 -9.07 -19.29 -8.68
CA ALA A 459 -7.95 -18.70 -9.44
C ALA A 459 -8.15 -18.65 -10.97
N LEU A 460 -9.29 -19.09 -11.51
CA LEU A 460 -9.41 -19.49 -12.93
C LEU A 460 -9.96 -18.43 -13.89
N ASP A 461 -10.31 -17.24 -13.43
CA ASP A 461 -10.91 -16.20 -14.28
C ASP A 461 -9.86 -15.41 -15.13
N THR A 462 -8.61 -15.89 -15.24
CA THR A 462 -7.46 -15.12 -15.74
C THR A 462 -7.11 -15.28 -17.23
N GLY A 463 -7.88 -16.01 -18.04
CA GLY A 463 -7.56 -16.10 -19.47
C GLY A 463 -8.39 -17.04 -20.32
N LYS A 464 -7.94 -17.20 -21.58
CA LYS A 464 -8.50 -18.04 -22.67
C LYS A 464 -8.92 -19.46 -22.24
N GLU A 465 -8.42 -19.95 -21.11
CA GLU A 465 -8.76 -21.26 -20.54
C GLU A 465 -10.14 -21.31 -19.86
N SER A 466 -10.79 -20.19 -19.53
CA SER A 466 -12.10 -20.21 -18.82
C SER A 466 -13.23 -20.82 -19.67
N ASP A 467 -13.26 -20.56 -20.99
CA ASP A 467 -14.26 -21.13 -21.89
C ASP A 467 -13.98 -22.62 -22.20
N GLU A 468 -12.72 -23.02 -22.42
CA GLU A 468 -12.32 -24.45 -22.57
C GLU A 468 -12.52 -25.24 -21.27
N PHE A 469 -12.30 -24.63 -20.11
CA PHE A 469 -12.46 -25.26 -18.81
C PHE A 469 -13.95 -25.43 -18.44
N LEU A 470 -14.76 -24.37 -18.61
CA LEU A 470 -16.20 -24.45 -18.32
C LEU A 470 -16.93 -25.41 -19.28
N SER A 471 -16.53 -25.46 -20.56
CA SER A 471 -17.07 -26.43 -21.52
C SER A 471 -16.61 -27.87 -21.27
N GLY A 472 -15.37 -28.10 -20.82
CA GLY A 472 -14.84 -29.45 -20.55
C GLY A 472 -15.35 -30.11 -19.27
N ILE A 473 -15.86 -29.37 -18.29
CA ILE A 473 -16.38 -29.95 -17.03
C ILE A 473 -17.79 -30.54 -17.19
N GLU A 474 -18.62 -30.00 -18.08
CA GLU A 474 -19.98 -30.51 -18.32
C GLU A 474 -19.98 -31.95 -18.85
N GLU A 475 -18.90 -32.38 -19.53
CA GLU A 475 -18.75 -33.73 -20.07
C GLU A 475 -18.13 -34.75 -19.09
N MET A 476 -17.71 -34.32 -17.89
CA MET A 476 -17.16 -35.24 -16.89
C MET A 476 -18.26 -35.94 -16.10
N PRO A 477 -18.36 -37.29 -16.11
CA PRO A 477 -19.30 -38.01 -15.26
C PRO A 477 -19.11 -37.65 -13.78
N GLU A 478 -20.20 -37.59 -13.02
CA GLU A 478 -20.20 -37.29 -11.58
C GLU A 478 -19.20 -38.19 -10.82
N GLU A 479 -19.00 -39.43 -11.27
CA GLU A 479 -18.00 -40.37 -10.78
C GLU A 479 -16.55 -39.93 -10.98
N LYS A 480 -16.19 -39.28 -12.09
CA LYS A 480 -14.83 -38.72 -12.33
C LYS A 480 -14.62 -37.43 -11.56
N GLN A 481 -15.68 -36.62 -11.40
CA GLN A 481 -15.67 -35.45 -10.53
C GLN A 481 -15.52 -35.88 -9.05
N ASN A 482 -16.15 -36.99 -8.66
CA ASN A 482 -16.05 -37.59 -7.33
C ASN A 482 -14.77 -38.41 -7.10
N ALA A 483 -14.16 -39.00 -8.14
CA ALA A 483 -12.90 -39.76 -8.03
C ALA A 483 -11.70 -38.87 -7.67
N HIS A 484 -11.80 -37.56 -7.87
CA HIS A 484 -10.83 -36.58 -7.35
C HIS A 484 -10.77 -36.50 -5.81
N LYS A 485 -11.73 -37.13 -5.09
CA LYS A 485 -11.70 -37.30 -3.62
C LYS A 485 -10.53 -38.14 -3.09
N GLY A 486 -9.71 -38.75 -3.96
CA GLY A 486 -8.53 -39.55 -3.62
C GLY A 486 -7.22 -38.78 -3.34
N GLY A 487 -7.26 -37.45 -3.19
CA GLY A 487 -6.12 -36.67 -2.66
C GLY A 487 -5.00 -36.36 -3.67
N LYS A 488 -5.23 -36.48 -4.97
CA LYS A 488 -4.26 -36.06 -6.02
C LYS A 488 -4.93 -35.34 -7.18
N GLY A 489 -5.48 -34.16 -6.92
CA GLY A 489 -5.87 -33.20 -7.95
C GLY A 489 -4.90 -32.03 -7.98
N TYR A 490 -3.96 -32.00 -8.93
CA TYR A 490 -3.17 -30.80 -9.24
C TYR A 490 -3.94 -29.96 -10.27
N TRP A 491 -4.01 -28.66 -10.02
CA TRP A 491 -4.12 -27.58 -11.01
C TRP A 491 -5.12 -27.81 -12.14
N LYS A 492 -6.40 -27.54 -11.85
CA LYS A 492 -7.43 -27.01 -12.79
C LYS A 492 -8.79 -27.01 -12.07
N GLY A 493 -9.01 -25.99 -11.23
CA GLY A 493 -10.32 -25.47 -10.81
C GLY A 493 -11.13 -26.12 -9.68
N SER A 494 -11.45 -25.29 -8.68
CA SER A 494 -12.82 -24.95 -8.26
C SER A 494 -13.88 -26.06 -8.15
N LEU A 495 -13.55 -27.20 -7.55
CA LEU A 495 -14.58 -28.13 -7.08
C LEU A 495 -15.15 -27.69 -5.72
N VAL A 496 -15.79 -26.53 -5.69
CA VAL A 496 -16.92 -26.38 -4.76
C VAL A 496 -17.96 -27.42 -5.23
N PRO A 497 -18.49 -28.31 -4.38
CA PRO A 497 -19.55 -29.22 -4.76
C PRO A 497 -20.74 -28.43 -5.32
N THR A 498 -21.53 -29.04 -6.20
CA THR A 498 -22.79 -28.47 -6.69
C THR A 498 -23.78 -28.15 -5.56
N ASN A 499 -23.60 -28.78 -4.39
CA ASN A 499 -24.29 -28.43 -3.16
C ASN A 499 -23.27 -28.17 -2.03
N PRO A 500 -22.72 -26.95 -1.92
CA PRO A 500 -21.71 -26.66 -0.91
C PRO A 500 -22.30 -26.70 0.50
N SER A 501 -21.50 -27.17 1.46
CA SER A 501 -21.89 -27.18 2.88
C SER A 501 -22.36 -25.79 3.32
N PRO A 502 -23.32 -25.69 4.27
CA PRO A 502 -23.70 -24.44 4.90
C PRO A 502 -22.53 -23.67 5.57
N ALA A 503 -21.39 -24.33 5.83
CA ALA A 503 -20.18 -23.66 6.29
C ALA A 503 -19.61 -22.68 5.24
N PHE A 504 -19.89 -22.88 3.94
CA PHE A 504 -19.47 -21.97 2.87
C PHE A 504 -20.42 -20.79 2.76
N VAL A 505 -19.91 -19.59 3.03
CA VAL A 505 -20.73 -18.37 3.03
C VAL A 505 -20.92 -17.84 1.62
N TYR A 506 -19.81 -17.62 0.92
CA TYR A 506 -19.80 -17.07 -0.43
C TYR A 506 -18.55 -17.51 -1.19
N GLN A 507 -18.57 -17.31 -2.50
CA GLN A 507 -17.43 -17.56 -3.38
C GLN A 507 -16.75 -16.24 -3.75
N VAL A 508 -15.43 -16.20 -3.66
CA VAL A 508 -14.64 -15.12 -4.26
C VAL A 508 -14.39 -15.45 -5.72
N SER A 509 -14.95 -14.61 -6.58
CA SER A 509 -14.71 -14.61 -8.02
C SER A 509 -13.62 -13.60 -8.36
N PHE A 510 -12.75 -14.00 -9.27
CA PHE A 510 -11.50 -13.32 -9.55
C PHE A 510 -11.55 -12.68 -10.94
N PRO A 511 -12.18 -11.52 -11.14
CA PRO A 511 -11.82 -10.75 -12.31
C PRO A 511 -10.39 -10.23 -12.06
N GLU A 512 -9.35 -11.06 -12.21
CA GLU A 512 -7.97 -10.65 -12.01
C GLU A 512 -7.76 -9.33 -12.72
N GLN A 513 -7.08 -8.42 -12.03
CA GLN A 513 -6.54 -7.16 -12.50
C GLN A 513 -6.22 -7.28 -14.00
N TRP A 514 -7.18 -6.89 -14.85
CA TRP A 514 -7.27 -7.46 -16.20
C TRP A 514 -5.95 -7.30 -16.93
N ASN A 515 -5.31 -8.45 -17.17
CA ASN A 515 -3.92 -8.42 -17.57
C ASN A 515 -3.76 -7.57 -18.83
N ARG A 516 -2.78 -6.66 -18.80
CA ARG A 516 -2.51 -5.79 -19.95
C ARG A 516 -1.91 -6.54 -21.13
N GLN A 517 -1.55 -7.81 -20.96
CA GLN A 517 -0.94 -8.63 -22.01
C GLN A 517 -1.83 -8.69 -23.26
N ARG A 518 -3.18 -8.66 -23.09
CA ARG A 518 -4.10 -8.57 -24.23
C ARG A 518 -4.07 -7.20 -24.92
N GLU A 519 -3.91 -6.12 -24.19
CA GLU A 519 -3.97 -4.75 -24.73
C GLU A 519 -2.80 -4.47 -25.68
N GLU A 520 -1.68 -5.18 -25.52
CA GLU A 520 -0.51 -5.08 -26.40
C GLU A 520 -0.63 -5.89 -27.70
N THR A 521 -1.77 -6.55 -27.94
CA THR A 521 -1.97 -7.42 -29.11
C THR A 521 -2.54 -6.68 -30.34
N PRO A 522 -2.21 -7.10 -31.57
CA PRO A 522 -2.83 -6.57 -32.79
C PRO A 522 -4.35 -6.73 -32.82
N GLU A 523 -4.88 -7.84 -32.27
CA GLU A 523 -6.30 -8.13 -32.19
C GLU A 523 -7.03 -7.09 -31.33
N TRP A 524 -6.49 -6.76 -30.15
CA TRP A 524 -7.05 -5.70 -29.32
C TRP A 524 -7.06 -4.36 -30.05
N ALA A 525 -5.97 -4.02 -30.76
CA ALA A 525 -5.88 -2.77 -31.50
C ALA A 525 -6.93 -2.68 -32.62
N GLU A 526 -7.20 -3.79 -33.31
CA GLU A 526 -8.28 -3.87 -34.32
C GLU A 526 -9.68 -3.70 -33.70
N GLU A 527 -9.96 -4.42 -32.62
CA GLU A 527 -11.23 -4.31 -31.89
C GLU A 527 -11.44 -2.89 -31.35
N PHE A 528 -10.40 -2.27 -30.78
CA PHE A 528 -10.47 -0.92 -30.25
C PHE A 528 -10.71 0.10 -31.36
N ARG A 529 -10.05 -0.02 -32.53
CA ARG A 529 -10.35 0.83 -33.70
C ARG A 529 -11.80 0.67 -34.16
N SER A 530 -12.32 -0.56 -34.16
CA SER A 530 -13.73 -0.83 -34.48
C SER A 530 -14.67 -0.16 -33.48
N TYR A 531 -14.35 -0.24 -32.18
CA TYR A 531 -15.07 0.47 -31.11
C TYR A 531 -15.08 1.99 -31.33
N LEU A 532 -13.93 2.61 -31.60
CA LEU A 532 -13.82 4.05 -31.85
C LEU A 532 -14.64 4.48 -33.07
N LYS A 533 -14.55 3.71 -34.17
CA LYS A 533 -15.34 3.94 -35.39
C LYS A 533 -16.84 3.84 -35.11
N GLY A 534 -17.28 2.84 -34.34
CA GLY A 534 -18.66 2.65 -33.93
C GLY A 534 -19.19 3.79 -33.05
N ARG A 535 -18.31 4.46 -32.29
CA ARG A 535 -18.60 5.67 -31.50
C ARG A 535 -18.59 6.96 -32.33
N GLY A 536 -18.26 6.89 -33.62
CA GLY A 536 -18.14 8.05 -34.49
C GLY A 536 -16.92 8.92 -34.18
N LEU A 537 -15.91 8.39 -33.47
CA LEU A 537 -14.70 9.11 -33.12
C LEU A 537 -13.62 8.84 -34.18
N ASN A 538 -13.07 9.90 -34.78
CA ASN A 538 -12.07 9.79 -35.84
C ASN A 538 -10.66 9.93 -35.26
N PHE A 539 -9.86 8.87 -35.37
CA PHE A 539 -8.49 8.82 -34.86
C PHE A 539 -7.55 8.18 -35.90
N PRO A 540 -6.21 8.33 -35.79
CA PRO A 540 -5.26 7.79 -36.76
C PRO A 540 -5.42 6.27 -36.99
N PRO A 541 -5.08 5.75 -38.18
CA PRO A 541 -5.19 4.31 -38.46
C PRO A 541 -4.21 3.46 -37.63
N ASP A 542 -3.07 4.04 -37.23
CA ASP A 542 -1.96 3.37 -36.54
C ASP A 542 -2.04 3.49 -35.00
N ILE A 543 -3.22 3.25 -34.42
CA ILE A 543 -3.38 3.25 -32.96
C ILE A 543 -3.04 1.87 -32.41
N ASP A 544 -1.97 1.82 -31.63
CA ASP A 544 -1.69 0.75 -30.66
C ASP A 544 -2.00 1.23 -29.23
N PHE A 545 -1.91 0.32 -28.28
CA PHE A 545 -2.17 0.64 -26.88
C PHE A 545 -1.20 1.71 -26.34
N ALA A 546 0.08 1.65 -26.69
CA ALA A 546 1.08 2.62 -26.24
C ALA A 546 0.80 4.05 -26.74
N ALA A 547 0.24 4.18 -27.95
CA ALA A 547 -0.25 5.44 -28.50
C ALA A 547 -1.50 5.91 -27.75
N ALA A 548 -2.44 5.00 -27.46
CA ALA A 548 -3.64 5.32 -26.69
C ALA A 548 -3.31 5.84 -25.28
N LEU A 549 -2.27 5.32 -24.60
CA LEU A 549 -1.87 5.80 -23.28
C LEU A 549 -1.34 7.24 -23.25
N LYS A 550 -0.86 7.76 -24.39
CA LYS A 550 -0.25 9.10 -24.50
C LYS A 550 -1.24 10.18 -24.91
N ASP A 551 -2.35 9.81 -25.53
CA ASP A 551 -3.40 10.72 -25.97
C ASP A 551 -4.56 10.67 -24.97
N PRO A 552 -4.89 11.75 -24.23
CA PRO A 552 -5.91 11.69 -23.18
C PRO A 552 -7.31 11.23 -23.66
N PRO A 553 -7.81 11.67 -24.84
CA PRO A 553 -9.04 11.09 -25.40
C PRO A 553 -8.96 9.57 -25.62
N LEU A 554 -7.92 9.07 -26.29
CA LEU A 554 -7.74 7.63 -26.53
C LEU A 554 -7.50 6.85 -25.23
N LYS A 555 -6.84 7.46 -24.25
CA LYS A 555 -6.60 6.91 -22.92
C LYS A 555 -7.93 6.67 -22.19
N TYR A 556 -8.82 7.65 -22.23
CA TYR A 556 -10.15 7.54 -21.64
C TYR A 556 -11.00 6.49 -22.37
N GLU A 557 -11.01 6.51 -23.70
CA GLU A 557 -11.81 5.57 -24.49
C GLU A 557 -11.28 4.13 -24.42
N SER A 558 -9.97 3.92 -24.31
CA SER A 558 -9.39 2.58 -24.13
C SER A 558 -9.78 1.99 -22.77
N PHE A 559 -9.78 2.81 -21.73
CA PHE A 559 -10.29 2.43 -20.41
C PHE A 559 -11.78 2.04 -20.46
N ARG A 560 -12.63 2.84 -21.12
CA ARG A 560 -14.07 2.52 -21.29
C ARG A 560 -14.28 1.24 -22.08
N PHE A 561 -13.55 1.06 -23.18
CA PHE A 561 -13.62 -0.12 -24.03
C PHE A 561 -13.27 -1.39 -23.24
N ARG A 562 -12.15 -1.36 -22.52
CA ARG A 562 -11.72 -2.45 -21.63
C ARG A 562 -12.80 -2.81 -20.63
N MET A 563 -13.32 -1.80 -19.92
CA MET A 563 -14.39 -1.96 -18.94
C MET A 563 -15.62 -2.66 -19.53
N GLN A 564 -16.05 -2.23 -20.73
CA GLN A 564 -17.19 -2.81 -21.43
C GLN A 564 -16.94 -4.27 -21.81
N GLU A 565 -15.78 -4.58 -22.40
CA GLU A 565 -15.46 -5.95 -22.83
C GLU A 565 -15.31 -6.90 -21.64
N ASN A 566 -14.76 -6.43 -20.53
CA ASN A 566 -14.61 -7.28 -19.37
C ASN A 566 -15.94 -7.55 -18.67
N LEU A 567 -16.83 -6.56 -18.56
CA LEU A 567 -18.19 -6.79 -18.05
C LEU A 567 -18.98 -7.75 -18.97
N LYS A 568 -18.84 -7.62 -20.29
CA LYS A 568 -19.46 -8.50 -21.28
C LYS A 568 -19.03 -9.97 -21.11
N LYS A 569 -17.76 -10.21 -20.75
CA LYS A 569 -17.23 -11.56 -20.45
C LYS A 569 -17.61 -12.05 -19.06
N ALA A 570 -17.54 -11.18 -18.04
CA ALA A 570 -17.77 -11.56 -16.66
C ALA A 570 -19.23 -11.94 -16.39
N ILE A 571 -20.21 -11.19 -16.92
CA ILE A 571 -21.64 -11.43 -16.66
C ILE A 571 -22.08 -12.90 -16.90
N PRO A 572 -21.83 -13.52 -18.07
CA PRO A 572 -22.25 -14.90 -18.31
C PRO A 572 -21.47 -15.92 -17.46
N VAL A 573 -20.17 -15.71 -17.23
CA VAL A 573 -19.37 -16.56 -16.32
C VAL A 573 -19.99 -16.54 -14.92
N GLN A 574 -20.24 -15.34 -14.43
CA GLN A 574 -20.85 -15.10 -13.14
C GLN A 574 -22.24 -15.76 -13.05
N ALA A 575 -23.10 -15.62 -14.06
CA ALA A 575 -24.40 -16.30 -14.09
C ALA A 575 -24.28 -17.83 -13.97
N ARG A 576 -23.34 -18.45 -14.71
CA ARG A 576 -23.07 -19.88 -14.63
C ARG A 576 -22.57 -20.34 -13.26
N LEU A 577 -21.68 -19.57 -12.63
CA LEU A 577 -21.21 -19.88 -11.26
C LEU A 577 -22.36 -19.85 -10.25
N ARG A 578 -23.30 -18.89 -10.39
CA ARG A 578 -24.49 -18.81 -9.54
C ARG A 578 -25.38 -20.04 -9.71
N GLU A 579 -25.67 -20.42 -10.95
CA GLU A 579 -26.49 -21.60 -11.27
C GLU A 579 -25.86 -22.88 -10.73
N ARG A 580 -24.54 -23.02 -10.89
CA ARG A 580 -23.80 -24.23 -10.51
C ARG A 580 -23.66 -24.43 -9.00
N PHE A 581 -23.34 -23.38 -8.25
CA PHE A 581 -22.99 -23.50 -6.82
C PHE A 581 -24.08 -23.01 -5.87
N GLY A 582 -25.03 -22.20 -6.34
CA GLY A 582 -26.07 -21.61 -5.49
C GLY A 582 -25.51 -20.76 -4.34
N LEU A 583 -24.30 -20.19 -4.51
CA LEU A 583 -23.64 -19.34 -3.52
C LEU A 583 -23.70 -17.86 -3.93
N PRO A 584 -23.82 -16.93 -2.97
CA PRO A 584 -23.47 -15.53 -3.20
C PRO A 584 -22.03 -15.41 -3.71
N ARG A 585 -21.76 -14.41 -4.56
CA ARG A 585 -20.42 -14.17 -5.09
C ARG A 585 -19.93 -12.78 -4.70
N SER A 586 -18.68 -12.73 -4.27
CA SER A 586 -17.91 -11.51 -4.09
C SER A 586 -16.91 -11.36 -5.23
N THR A 587 -16.54 -10.11 -5.55
CA THR A 587 -15.35 -9.85 -6.37
C THR A 587 -14.10 -9.82 -5.48
N HIS A 588 -12.92 -9.96 -6.05
CA HIS A 588 -11.67 -9.54 -5.42
C HIS A 588 -10.94 -8.63 -6.41
N PHE A 589 -10.56 -7.44 -5.98
CA PHE A 589 -9.74 -6.51 -6.77
C PHE A 589 -8.90 -5.67 -5.80
N SER A 590 -7.67 -5.39 -6.18
CA SER A 590 -6.81 -4.54 -5.37
C SER A 590 -7.06 -3.06 -5.71
N SER A 591 -7.63 -2.36 -4.74
CA SER A 591 -7.92 -0.92 -4.80
C SER A 591 -6.68 -0.05 -4.68
N TYR A 592 -5.66 -0.60 -4.02
CA TYR A 592 -4.41 0.09 -3.74
C TYR A 592 -3.69 0.58 -5.00
N TYR A 593 -3.62 -0.26 -6.05
CA TYR A 593 -2.94 0.09 -7.30
C TYR A 593 -3.61 1.24 -8.06
N ASN A 594 -4.91 1.45 -7.85
CA ASN A 594 -5.67 2.53 -8.48
C ASN A 594 -5.38 3.90 -7.88
N LEU A 595 -4.91 3.91 -6.63
CA LEU A 595 -5.05 5.08 -5.78
C LEU A 595 -3.71 5.58 -5.21
N ASP A 596 -2.67 4.74 -5.13
CA ASP A 596 -1.33 5.14 -4.62
C ASP A 596 -0.29 5.48 -5.72
N GLY A 597 -0.77 6.00 -6.86
CA GLY A 597 0.11 6.64 -7.83
C GLY A 597 1.01 5.72 -8.66
N LEU A 598 0.83 4.40 -8.59
CA LEU A 598 1.14 3.53 -9.74
C LEU A 598 0.40 4.08 -10.96
N ASP A 599 0.93 3.86 -12.17
CA ASP A 599 0.32 4.44 -13.38
C ASP A 599 -1.17 4.07 -13.37
N PRO A 600 -2.11 5.04 -13.24
CA PRO A 600 -3.53 4.75 -12.99
C PRO A 600 -4.06 3.70 -13.97
N LEU A 601 -3.50 3.68 -15.18
CA LEU A 601 -3.75 2.73 -16.24
C LEU A 601 -3.58 1.23 -15.88
N VAL A 602 -2.80 0.87 -14.83
CA VAL A 602 -2.50 -0.54 -14.51
C VAL A 602 -3.75 -1.21 -13.97
N THR A 603 -4.61 -0.46 -13.29
CA THR A 603 -5.71 -1.05 -12.54
C THR A 603 -7.02 -0.30 -12.65
N LEU A 604 -7.11 0.83 -13.41
CA LEU A 604 -8.34 1.65 -13.47
C LEU A 604 -9.56 0.73 -13.62
N ALA A 605 -10.51 0.87 -12.72
CA ALA A 605 -11.71 0.07 -12.64
C ALA A 605 -12.93 0.96 -12.35
N ASP A 606 -14.03 0.70 -13.05
CA ASP A 606 -15.32 1.33 -12.78
C ASP A 606 -16.03 0.55 -11.67
N PHE A 607 -15.72 0.86 -10.40
CA PHE A 607 -16.24 0.10 -9.25
C PHE A 607 -17.75 0.01 -9.21
N GLU A 608 -18.43 1.11 -9.54
CA GLU A 608 -19.89 1.14 -9.62
C GLU A 608 -20.38 0.09 -10.63
N ALA A 609 -19.82 0.01 -11.84
CA ALA A 609 -20.26 -0.98 -12.81
C ALA A 609 -19.89 -2.43 -12.43
N HIS A 610 -18.72 -2.63 -11.84
CA HIS A 610 -18.22 -3.94 -11.41
C HIS A 610 -19.04 -4.53 -10.27
N TRP A 611 -19.15 -3.80 -9.16
CA TRP A 611 -19.85 -4.29 -7.98
C TRP A 611 -21.33 -4.58 -8.26
N ARG A 612 -21.90 -4.03 -9.35
CA ARG A 612 -23.25 -4.34 -9.80
C ARG A 612 -23.51 -5.83 -10.00
N ILE A 613 -22.57 -6.57 -10.57
CA ILE A 613 -22.79 -7.96 -11.03
C ILE A 613 -22.55 -9.03 -9.94
N PHE A 614 -22.03 -8.59 -8.79
CA PHE A 614 -21.76 -9.42 -7.61
C PHE A 614 -22.86 -9.26 -6.56
N ASP A 615 -23.02 -10.26 -5.71
CA ASP A 615 -23.96 -10.26 -4.58
C ASP A 615 -23.37 -9.52 -3.37
N ILE A 616 -22.04 -9.54 -3.28
CA ILE A 616 -21.25 -8.95 -2.20
C ILE A 616 -20.23 -7.99 -2.85
N VAL A 617 -20.10 -6.81 -2.27
CA VAL A 617 -19.06 -5.86 -2.66
C VAL A 617 -17.74 -6.35 -2.09
N GLY A 618 -16.82 -6.72 -2.96
CA GLY A 618 -15.52 -7.22 -2.57
C GLY A 618 -14.37 -6.32 -3.00
N PHE A 619 -13.30 -6.30 -2.22
CA PHE A 619 -12.05 -5.64 -2.55
C PHE A 619 -10.89 -6.20 -1.70
N ASP A 620 -9.70 -5.76 -2.03
CA ASP A 620 -8.45 -5.90 -1.28
C ASP A 620 -7.94 -4.48 -1.02
N GLY A 621 -7.97 -4.10 0.25
CA GLY A 621 -7.66 -2.77 0.74
C GLY A 621 -7.35 -2.85 2.22
N GLY A 622 -6.61 -1.90 2.76
CA GLY A 622 -6.14 -1.96 4.14
C GLY A 622 -6.19 -0.61 4.82
N PHE A 623 -6.56 -0.60 6.10
CA PHE A 623 -6.33 0.54 6.97
C PHE A 623 -4.85 0.52 7.36
N GLY A 624 -4.02 1.16 6.53
CA GLY A 624 -2.58 1.08 6.66
C GLY A 624 -2.04 1.79 7.90
N LEU A 625 -0.89 1.32 8.40
CA LEU A 625 -0.22 1.87 9.59
C LEU A 625 0.90 2.87 9.23
N GLU A 626 0.88 3.49 8.04
CA GLU A 626 2.03 4.27 7.56
C GLU A 626 1.66 5.45 6.65
N GLY A 627 2.54 6.45 6.57
CA GLY A 627 2.55 7.50 5.53
C GLY A 627 1.53 8.64 5.63
N GLY A 628 0.52 8.54 6.49
CA GLY A 628 -0.57 9.51 6.61
C GLY A 628 -0.31 10.67 7.60
N GLU A 629 -1.09 11.76 7.47
CA GLU A 629 -1.14 12.86 8.46
C GLU A 629 -1.62 12.37 9.85
N PHE A 630 -2.39 11.28 9.85
CA PHE A 630 -3.05 10.68 11.00
C PHE A 630 -2.24 9.50 11.55
N SER A 631 -2.67 8.94 12.68
CA SER A 631 -2.06 7.74 13.30
C SER A 631 -2.29 6.48 12.49
N LEU A 632 -3.32 6.49 11.63
CA LEU A 632 -3.65 5.44 10.67
C LEU A 632 -3.92 6.08 9.30
N ASP A 633 -3.48 5.42 8.22
CA ASP A 633 -3.94 5.72 6.87
C ASP A 633 -5.30 5.06 6.61
N PHE A 634 -6.30 5.54 7.33
CA PHE A 634 -7.67 5.02 7.26
C PHE A 634 -8.36 5.33 5.93
N ALA A 635 -7.89 6.35 5.20
CA ALA A 635 -8.47 6.75 3.93
C ALA A 635 -8.28 5.67 2.85
N LYS A 636 -7.20 4.89 2.95
CA LYS A 636 -6.84 3.80 2.03
C LYS A 636 -7.81 2.62 1.98
N GLY A 637 -8.49 2.30 3.08
CA GLY A 637 -9.53 1.25 3.10
C GLY A 637 -10.93 1.80 3.37
N GLY A 638 -11.01 2.97 4.03
CA GLY A 638 -12.28 3.59 4.37
C GLY A 638 -13.05 4.13 3.18
N LEU A 639 -12.33 4.66 2.18
CA LEU A 639 -12.92 5.25 0.99
C LEU A 639 -13.72 4.21 0.20
N GLU A 640 -13.19 3.01 0.03
CA GLU A 640 -13.82 1.89 -0.66
C GLU A 640 -15.09 1.45 0.08
N LEU A 641 -15.05 1.38 1.41
CA LEU A 641 -16.21 1.04 2.24
C LEU A 641 -17.34 2.06 2.05
N ASP A 642 -17.04 3.36 2.16
CA ASP A 642 -18.06 4.40 2.01
C ASP A 642 -18.52 4.56 0.55
N MET A 643 -17.69 4.27 -0.45
CA MET A 643 -18.10 4.14 -1.85
C MET A 643 -19.05 2.96 -2.05
N ALA A 644 -18.72 1.79 -1.52
CA ALA A 644 -19.58 0.60 -1.57
C ALA A 644 -20.95 0.89 -0.95
N ARG A 645 -20.97 1.52 0.24
CA ARG A 645 -22.20 1.95 0.93
C ARG A 645 -22.94 3.08 0.24
N SER A 646 -22.32 3.79 -0.70
CA SER A 646 -22.99 4.81 -1.51
C SER A 646 -23.67 4.21 -2.74
N PHE A 647 -23.00 3.28 -3.43
CA PHE A 647 -23.49 2.73 -4.70
C PHE A 647 -24.37 1.50 -4.53
N TYR A 648 -24.06 0.65 -3.54
CA TYR A 648 -24.74 -0.62 -3.28
C TYR A 648 -24.97 -0.85 -1.77
N PRO A 649 -25.69 0.05 -1.08
CA PRO A 649 -25.93 -0.05 0.36
C PRO A 649 -26.60 -1.36 0.79
N GLU A 650 -27.38 -1.98 -0.10
CA GLU A 650 -28.10 -3.23 0.11
C GLU A 650 -27.21 -4.47 0.13
N LYS A 651 -25.96 -4.36 -0.35
CA LYS A 651 -25.03 -5.49 -0.44
C LYS A 651 -24.11 -5.54 0.78
N PRO A 652 -23.74 -6.75 1.26
CA PRO A 652 -22.66 -6.90 2.21
C PRO A 652 -21.33 -6.45 1.59
N VAL A 653 -20.41 -6.05 2.45
CA VAL A 653 -19.06 -5.63 2.06
C VAL A 653 -18.03 -6.60 2.65
N ALA A 654 -17.19 -7.17 1.79
CA ALA A 654 -16.16 -8.13 2.13
C ALA A 654 -14.79 -7.61 1.69
N ASN A 655 -13.88 -7.48 2.65
CA ASN A 655 -12.48 -7.27 2.36
C ASN A 655 -11.81 -8.64 2.33
N ASN A 656 -11.57 -9.15 1.12
CA ASN A 656 -11.10 -10.52 0.90
C ASN A 656 -9.58 -10.65 1.02
N GLU A 657 -8.86 -9.54 1.24
CA GLU A 657 -7.41 -9.53 1.49
C GLU A 657 -7.08 -8.24 2.28
N ASN A 658 -7.28 -8.29 3.60
CA ASN A 658 -7.18 -7.13 4.47
C ASN A 658 -5.76 -6.95 5.00
N HIS A 659 -5.03 -6.00 4.42
CA HIS A 659 -3.68 -5.63 4.85
C HIS A 659 -3.71 -4.67 6.05
N VAL A 660 -3.57 -5.23 7.25
CA VAL A 660 -3.50 -4.45 8.51
C VAL A 660 -2.09 -4.04 8.90
N ILE A 661 -1.07 -4.63 8.26
CA ILE A 661 0.34 -4.28 8.38
C ILE A 661 0.96 -4.24 6.98
N ILE A 662 2.19 -3.72 6.86
CA ILE A 662 2.94 -3.83 5.61
C ILE A 662 3.60 -5.20 5.51
N ASP A 663 3.36 -5.83 4.38
CA ASP A 663 3.85 -7.15 4.03
C ASP A 663 5.37 -7.25 4.06
N GLY A 664 5.87 -8.27 4.75
CA GLY A 664 7.26 -8.69 4.65
C GLY A 664 8.29 -7.72 5.24
N ILE A 665 7.87 -6.67 5.96
CA ILE A 665 8.77 -5.70 6.58
C ILE A 665 8.98 -6.00 8.06
N TYR A 666 10.25 -5.96 8.49
CA TYR A 666 10.63 -6.10 9.89
C TYR A 666 10.62 -4.75 10.61
N ARG A 667 9.44 -4.33 11.08
CA ARG A 667 9.23 -3.11 11.87
C ARG A 667 8.26 -3.38 13.02
N ASP A 668 8.37 -2.61 14.09
CA ASP A 668 7.45 -2.70 15.22
C ASP A 668 6.15 -1.95 14.91
N TYR A 669 5.06 -2.46 15.43
CA TYR A 669 3.72 -1.92 15.24
C TYR A 669 3.05 -1.75 16.60
N ASP A 670 2.36 -0.64 16.78
CA ASP A 670 1.57 -0.39 17.99
C ASP A 670 0.29 -1.24 18.01
N ASP A 671 0.01 -1.86 19.15
CA ASP A 671 -1.15 -2.75 19.32
C ASP A 671 -2.48 -2.00 19.18
N GLY A 672 -2.53 -0.75 19.68
CA GLY A 672 -3.70 0.12 19.53
C GLY A 672 -3.96 0.44 18.06
N ALA A 673 -2.90 0.71 17.30
CA ALA A 673 -2.98 0.96 15.87
C ALA A 673 -3.47 -0.28 15.09
N ILE A 674 -2.97 -1.48 15.41
CA ILE A 674 -3.44 -2.75 14.79
C ILE A 674 -4.89 -3.05 15.18
N TYR A 675 -5.25 -2.88 16.46
CA TYR A 675 -6.63 -3.10 16.90
C TYR A 675 -7.58 -2.13 16.19
N LEU A 676 -7.23 -0.84 16.14
CA LEU A 676 -8.05 0.18 15.50
C LEU A 676 -8.15 -0.05 13.98
N SER A 677 -7.07 -0.41 13.29
CA SER A 677 -7.11 -0.70 11.84
C SER A 677 -8.09 -1.82 11.50
N ASN A 678 -8.18 -2.84 12.35
CA ASN A 678 -9.15 -3.91 12.23
C ASN A 678 -10.58 -3.43 12.54
N ILE A 679 -10.85 -2.96 13.76
CA ILE A 679 -12.23 -2.69 14.21
C ILE A 679 -12.88 -1.53 13.47
N LEU A 680 -12.10 -0.51 13.08
CA LEU A 680 -12.62 0.66 12.38
C LEU A 680 -13.23 0.29 11.02
N SER A 681 -12.66 -0.70 10.31
CA SER A 681 -13.23 -1.18 9.04
C SER A 681 -14.67 -1.70 9.21
N TYR A 682 -14.95 -2.46 10.27
CA TYR A 682 -16.29 -2.96 10.59
C TYR A 682 -17.24 -1.85 11.05
N LEU A 683 -16.74 -0.92 11.88
CA LEU A 683 -17.50 0.27 12.29
C LEU A 683 -17.82 1.19 11.10
N MET A 684 -17.06 1.10 10.01
CA MET A 684 -17.30 1.81 8.75
C MET A 684 -18.16 1.00 7.76
N GLY A 685 -18.58 -0.21 8.13
CA GLY A 685 -19.55 -1.01 7.38
C GLY A 685 -18.96 -2.23 6.68
N GLN A 686 -17.77 -2.71 7.04
CA GLN A 686 -17.30 -4.04 6.63
C GLN A 686 -18.11 -5.15 7.31
N ASN A 687 -18.39 -6.25 6.59
CA ASN A 687 -19.10 -7.42 7.12
C ASN A 687 -18.24 -8.69 7.15
N SER A 688 -17.25 -8.78 6.27
CA SER A 688 -16.29 -9.88 6.20
C SER A 688 -14.88 -9.32 6.01
N GLY A 689 -13.90 -9.85 6.72
CA GLY A 689 -12.50 -9.47 6.58
C GLY A 689 -11.55 -10.65 6.68
N SER A 690 -10.81 -10.91 5.60
CA SER A 690 -9.75 -11.92 5.52
C SER A 690 -8.40 -11.27 5.79
N ILE A 691 -7.83 -11.42 6.98
CA ILE A 691 -6.58 -10.74 7.37
C ILE A 691 -5.38 -11.38 6.67
N TRP A 692 -4.59 -10.55 5.97
CA TRP A 692 -3.40 -10.99 5.26
C TRP A 692 -2.17 -11.14 6.18
N ASN A 693 -1.52 -12.30 6.27
CA ASN A 693 -2.01 -13.63 5.88
C ASN A 693 -1.58 -14.70 6.88
N TRP A 694 -2.21 -15.86 6.80
CA TRP A 694 -1.87 -17.09 7.50
C TRP A 694 -0.87 -17.92 6.71
N ALA A 695 0.41 -17.64 6.94
CA ALA A 695 1.52 -18.42 6.42
C ALA A 695 1.82 -19.62 7.35
N GLY A 696 0.98 -20.67 7.28
CA GLY A 696 0.98 -21.83 8.20
C GLY A 696 2.32 -22.55 8.37
N ARG A 697 3.21 -22.55 7.36
CA ARG A 697 4.61 -22.94 7.54
C ARG A 697 5.47 -21.72 7.85
N ARG A 698 5.36 -21.25 9.11
CA ARG A 698 6.28 -20.59 10.09
C ARG A 698 7.53 -19.81 9.64
N HIS A 699 7.82 -19.79 8.37
CA HIS A 699 9.08 -19.46 7.77
C HIS A 699 8.76 -18.77 6.45
N THR A 700 8.85 -17.45 6.45
CA THR A 700 8.78 -16.61 5.27
C THR A 700 9.96 -15.65 5.31
N TYR A 701 10.39 -15.15 4.15
CA TYR A 701 11.29 -14.01 4.13
C TYR A 701 10.43 -12.77 4.34
N GLY A 702 10.27 -12.38 5.60
CA GLY A 702 9.39 -11.29 6.00
C GLY A 702 8.30 -11.72 6.97
N GLU A 703 7.81 -10.75 7.74
CA GLU A 703 6.82 -10.94 8.80
C GLU A 703 5.40 -10.62 8.32
N TYR A 704 4.43 -11.42 8.76
CA TYR A 704 3.00 -11.25 8.47
C TYR A 704 2.18 -11.12 9.77
N ALA A 705 0.89 -10.84 9.66
CA ALA A 705 0.05 -10.56 10.82
C ALA A 705 0.05 -11.70 11.85
N PHE A 706 0.11 -12.96 11.40
CA PHE A 706 0.06 -14.14 12.26
C PHE A 706 1.43 -14.74 12.60
N THR A 707 2.55 -14.09 12.22
CA THR A 707 3.90 -14.46 12.68
C THR A 707 4.38 -13.64 13.89
N ARG A 708 3.56 -12.69 14.33
CA ARG A 708 3.84 -11.75 15.42
C ARG A 708 2.80 -11.88 16.52
N VAL A 709 3.25 -12.01 17.77
CA VAL A 709 2.35 -12.13 18.92
C VAL A 709 1.45 -10.92 19.06
N ASN A 710 2.02 -9.72 18.96
CA ASN A 710 1.30 -8.46 19.18
C ASN A 710 0.19 -8.23 18.13
N THR A 711 0.50 -8.48 16.85
CA THR A 711 -0.47 -8.36 15.75
C THR A 711 -1.55 -9.43 15.82
N CYS A 712 -1.18 -10.67 16.14
CA CYS A 712 -2.14 -11.76 16.32
C CYS A 712 -3.08 -11.46 17.51
N ALA A 713 -2.54 -11.03 18.65
CA ALA A 713 -3.32 -10.71 19.85
C ALA A 713 -4.32 -9.56 19.60
N ALA A 714 -3.89 -8.47 18.98
CA ALA A 714 -4.76 -7.34 18.63
C ALA A 714 -5.87 -7.77 17.66
N THR A 715 -5.57 -8.64 16.70
CA THR A 715 -6.54 -9.17 15.74
C THR A 715 -7.54 -10.12 16.40
N ILE A 716 -7.09 -10.99 17.32
CA ILE A 716 -7.96 -11.86 18.13
C ILE A 716 -8.90 -11.01 19.01
N ARG A 717 -8.37 -9.99 19.68
CA ARG A 717 -9.18 -9.07 20.50
C ARG A 717 -10.29 -8.43 19.67
N CYS A 718 -9.96 -7.92 18.48
CA CYS A 718 -10.96 -7.39 17.55
C CYS A 718 -12.00 -8.47 17.18
N ALA A 719 -11.56 -9.69 16.84
CA ALA A 719 -12.47 -10.77 16.50
C ALA A 719 -13.46 -11.11 17.61
N LEU A 720 -13.02 -11.10 18.87
CA LEU A 720 -13.88 -11.34 20.02
C LEU A 720 -14.88 -10.20 20.23
N ASP A 721 -14.46 -8.94 20.10
CA ASP A 721 -15.35 -7.78 20.24
C ASP A 721 -16.42 -7.75 19.12
N LEU A 722 -16.04 -8.06 17.88
CA LEU A 722 -16.97 -8.20 16.75
C LEU A 722 -18.04 -9.26 17.00
N ARG A 723 -17.67 -10.37 17.66
CA ARG A 723 -18.55 -11.48 18.01
C ARG A 723 -19.36 -11.24 19.28
N ARG A 724 -18.96 -10.28 20.12
CA ARG A 724 -19.69 -9.86 21.32
C ARG A 724 -20.79 -8.84 20.98
N PHE A 725 -20.54 -7.97 19.98
CA PHE A 725 -21.41 -6.85 19.63
C PHE A 725 -21.78 -6.78 18.13
N PRO A 726 -22.20 -7.89 17.48
CA PRO A 726 -22.45 -7.87 16.04
C PRO A 726 -23.60 -6.93 15.65
N GLU A 727 -24.65 -6.81 16.48
CA GLU A 727 -25.80 -5.94 16.23
C GLU A 727 -25.44 -4.45 16.35
N GLU A 728 -24.71 -4.07 17.40
CA GLU A 728 -24.29 -2.70 17.64
C GLU A 728 -23.27 -2.21 16.60
N ILE A 729 -22.37 -3.07 16.16
CA ILE A 729 -21.41 -2.74 15.11
C ILE A 729 -22.10 -2.67 13.74
N ALA A 730 -22.96 -3.65 13.43
CA ALA A 730 -23.76 -3.65 12.21
C ALA A 730 -24.66 -2.42 12.08
N ALA A 731 -25.14 -1.87 13.20
CA ALA A 731 -25.98 -0.66 13.22
C ALA A 731 -25.33 0.55 12.50
N MET A 732 -24.00 0.64 12.46
CA MET A 732 -23.29 1.74 11.79
C MET A 732 -23.53 1.75 10.27
N ARG A 733 -23.85 0.62 9.65
CA ARG A 733 -24.18 0.58 8.20
C ARG A 733 -25.51 1.26 7.89
N ARG A 734 -26.41 1.33 8.89
CA ARG A 734 -27.71 2.01 8.85
C ARG A 734 -27.62 3.46 9.33
N ALA A 735 -26.40 4.01 9.44
CA ALA A 735 -26.18 5.40 9.79
C ALA A 735 -26.93 6.33 8.81
N PRO A 736 -27.54 7.42 9.31
CA PRO A 736 -28.26 8.35 8.44
C PRO A 736 -27.34 8.96 7.37
N ASN A 737 -27.88 9.19 6.18
CA ASN A 737 -27.13 9.81 5.10
C ASN A 737 -26.67 11.23 5.48
N PRO A 738 -25.42 11.62 5.12
CA PRO A 738 -24.95 12.98 5.31
C PRO A 738 -25.74 13.95 4.42
N PRO A 739 -25.77 15.25 4.73
CA PRO A 739 -26.27 16.28 3.81
C PRO A 739 -25.28 16.62 2.68
N PHE A 740 -24.14 15.92 2.59
CA PHE A 740 -23.08 16.17 1.60
C PHE A 740 -22.71 14.91 0.82
N ARG A 741 -22.18 15.06 -0.40
CA ARG A 741 -21.64 13.96 -1.20
C ARG A 741 -20.31 14.35 -1.86
N ILE A 742 -19.40 13.41 -1.99
CA ILE A 742 -18.19 13.57 -2.81
C ILE A 742 -18.47 13.06 -4.23
N LEU A 743 -18.13 13.86 -5.24
CA LEU A 743 -18.21 13.42 -6.63
C LEU A 743 -17.14 12.36 -6.92
N HIS A 744 -17.55 11.21 -7.41
CA HIS A 744 -16.70 10.20 -8.03
C HIS A 744 -16.75 10.32 -9.56
N SER A 745 -15.76 10.99 -10.15
CA SER A 745 -15.63 11.23 -11.60
C SER A 745 -14.69 10.21 -12.25
N LEU A 746 -15.28 9.34 -13.08
CA LEU A 746 -14.57 8.32 -13.81
C LEU A 746 -13.58 8.89 -14.85
N PRO A 747 -13.95 9.86 -15.73
CA PRO A 747 -12.99 10.52 -16.62
C PRO A 747 -11.85 11.27 -15.91
N SER A 748 -12.01 11.68 -14.65
CA SER A 748 -10.93 12.33 -13.88
C SER A 748 -9.97 11.34 -13.20
N MET A 749 -10.34 10.06 -13.05
CA MET A 749 -9.48 9.02 -12.43
C MET A 749 -8.13 8.82 -13.13
N GLN A 750 -8.01 9.23 -14.40
CA GLN A 750 -6.76 9.16 -15.15
C GLN A 750 -5.70 10.20 -14.70
N ASP A 751 -6.09 11.20 -13.88
CA ASP A 751 -5.22 12.24 -13.34
C ASP A 751 -4.86 11.95 -11.87
N LYS A 752 -3.57 11.89 -11.57
CA LYS A 752 -3.08 11.64 -10.20
C LYS A 752 -3.49 12.75 -9.21
N SER A 753 -3.71 13.97 -9.69
CA SER A 753 -4.15 15.08 -8.84
C SER A 753 -5.57 14.90 -8.33
N TYR A 754 -6.46 14.35 -9.16
CA TYR A 754 -7.82 13.96 -8.76
C TYR A 754 -7.79 12.94 -7.62
N VAL A 755 -7.01 11.86 -7.78
CA VAL A 755 -6.90 10.80 -6.78
C VAL A 755 -6.40 11.35 -5.44
N ARG A 756 -5.35 12.17 -5.45
CA ARG A 756 -4.84 12.82 -4.22
C ARG A 756 -5.88 13.75 -3.58
N SER A 757 -6.60 14.53 -4.39
CA SER A 757 -7.67 15.41 -3.89
C SER A 757 -8.83 14.61 -3.30
N LEU A 758 -9.20 13.49 -3.93
CA LEU A 758 -10.25 12.59 -3.47
C LEU A 758 -9.94 12.02 -2.08
N TYR A 759 -8.73 11.51 -1.86
CA TYR A 759 -8.29 11.04 -0.55
C TYR A 759 -8.28 12.14 0.51
N GLY A 760 -7.73 13.30 0.16
CA GLY A 760 -7.64 14.42 1.08
C GLY A 760 -9.02 15.00 1.47
N LEU A 761 -9.97 15.04 0.54
CA LEU A 761 -11.35 15.41 0.82
C LEU A 761 -12.10 14.34 1.62
N TYR A 762 -11.90 13.06 1.28
CA TYR A 762 -12.48 11.95 2.01
C TYR A 762 -12.03 11.95 3.48
N ALA A 763 -10.72 12.07 3.72
CA ALA A 763 -10.15 12.12 5.07
C ALA A 763 -10.72 13.30 5.87
N ALA A 764 -10.71 14.51 5.29
CA ALA A 764 -11.25 15.69 5.95
C ALA A 764 -12.76 15.59 6.24
N SER A 765 -13.53 14.98 5.33
CA SER A 765 -14.99 14.83 5.48
C SER A 765 -15.38 13.80 6.53
N SER A 766 -14.49 12.86 6.84
CA SER A 766 -14.72 11.77 7.80
C SER A 766 -14.84 12.26 9.25
N PHE A 767 -14.41 13.49 9.55
CA PHE A 767 -14.50 14.10 10.90
C PHE A 767 -15.76 14.98 11.08
N SER A 768 -16.76 14.83 10.21
CA SER A 768 -17.99 15.64 10.24
C SER A 768 -19.07 15.11 11.19
N GLY A 769 -18.87 13.92 11.75
CA GLY A 769 -19.89 13.19 12.52
C GLY A 769 -20.95 12.49 11.67
N TRP A 770 -20.78 12.50 10.36
CA TRP A 770 -21.59 11.77 9.41
C TRP A 770 -20.74 10.72 8.69
N PRO A 771 -21.33 9.60 8.22
CA PRO A 771 -20.65 8.76 7.26
C PRO A 771 -20.41 9.53 5.96
N VAL A 772 -19.29 9.29 5.26
CA VAL A 772 -19.05 9.92 3.96
C VAL A 772 -19.83 9.17 2.89
N ARG A 773 -20.40 9.90 1.93
CA ARG A 773 -21.16 9.31 0.81
C ARG A 773 -20.75 9.94 -0.51
N PHE A 774 -20.97 9.21 -1.60
CA PHE A 774 -20.52 9.55 -2.94
C PHE A 774 -21.69 9.73 -3.92
N LEU A 775 -21.45 10.51 -4.98
CA LEU A 775 -22.30 10.57 -6.18
C LEU A 775 -21.44 10.17 -7.38
N SER A 776 -21.97 9.33 -8.26
CA SER A 776 -21.32 9.06 -9.55
C SER A 776 -21.75 10.07 -10.61
N GLU A 777 -21.00 10.19 -11.70
CA GLU A 777 -21.48 10.95 -12.86
C GLU A 777 -22.79 10.36 -13.42
N ARG A 778 -23.04 9.05 -13.24
CA ARG A 778 -24.31 8.41 -13.64
C ARG A 778 -25.50 8.89 -12.81
N ASP A 779 -25.30 9.19 -11.54
CA ASP A 779 -26.32 9.83 -10.70
C ASP A 779 -26.62 11.25 -11.21
N LEU A 780 -25.58 12.03 -11.49
CA LEU A 780 -25.69 13.42 -11.93
C LEU A 780 -26.34 13.58 -13.32
N THR A 781 -26.06 12.69 -14.28
CA THR A 781 -26.76 12.66 -15.57
C THR A 781 -28.27 12.43 -15.40
N ARG A 782 -28.68 11.67 -14.38
CA ARG A 782 -30.10 11.46 -14.02
C ARG A 782 -30.69 12.58 -13.16
N ARG A 783 -29.90 13.62 -12.84
CA ARG A 783 -30.25 14.68 -11.87
C ARG A 783 -30.63 14.12 -10.49
N ASP A 784 -30.08 12.97 -10.13
CA ASP A 784 -30.28 12.32 -8.84
C ASP A 784 -29.15 12.71 -7.89
N PHE A 785 -29.45 13.59 -6.92
CA PHE A 785 -28.47 14.03 -5.92
C PHE A 785 -28.54 13.23 -4.62
N LYS A 786 -29.33 12.14 -4.58
CA LYS A 786 -29.43 11.23 -3.43
C LYS A 786 -29.69 11.92 -2.09
N ASP A 787 -30.43 13.03 -2.05
CA ASP A 787 -30.70 13.94 -0.91
C ASP A 787 -29.62 14.99 -0.54
N ALA A 788 -28.51 15.05 -1.28
CA ALA A 788 -27.42 15.97 -0.99
C ALA A 788 -27.84 17.45 -1.06
N ARG A 789 -27.33 18.25 -0.12
CA ARG A 789 -27.39 19.71 -0.13
C ARG A 789 -26.03 20.34 -0.39
N ILE A 790 -24.95 19.57 -0.23
CA ILE A 790 -23.58 19.95 -0.53
C ILE A 790 -22.95 18.89 -1.46
N VAL A 791 -22.29 19.31 -2.53
CA VAL A 791 -21.46 18.45 -3.37
C VAL A 791 -20.01 18.92 -3.29
N LEU A 792 -19.13 18.03 -2.84
CA LEU A 792 -17.69 18.23 -2.80
C LEU A 792 -17.09 17.64 -4.08
N VAL A 793 -16.31 18.44 -4.80
CA VAL A 793 -15.71 18.04 -6.08
C VAL A 793 -14.19 17.92 -5.90
N PRO A 794 -13.63 16.70 -5.85
CA PRO A 794 -12.19 16.48 -5.77
C PRO A 794 -11.55 16.72 -7.13
N ASP A 795 -10.60 17.65 -7.25
CA ASP A 795 -9.94 18.16 -8.48
C ASP A 795 -10.36 17.51 -9.82
N ALA A 796 -11.66 17.57 -10.13
CA ALA A 796 -12.30 16.74 -11.16
C ALA A 796 -12.20 17.50 -12.47
N ARG A 797 -11.01 17.53 -13.06
CA ARG A 797 -10.71 18.38 -14.21
C ARG A 797 -11.50 17.99 -15.44
N CYS A 798 -11.78 16.70 -15.61
CA CYS A 798 -12.46 16.13 -16.78
C CYS A 798 -13.83 15.58 -16.37
N VAL A 799 -14.91 16.20 -16.84
CA VAL A 799 -16.29 15.74 -16.62
C VAL A 799 -17.13 15.96 -17.88
N SER A 800 -18.16 15.14 -18.06
CA SER A 800 -19.11 15.31 -19.18
C SER A 800 -19.88 16.63 -19.09
N ASP A 801 -20.43 17.09 -20.22
CA ASP A 801 -21.29 18.28 -20.26
C ASP A 801 -22.54 18.11 -19.39
N ASP A 802 -23.13 16.91 -19.39
CA ASP A 802 -24.29 16.60 -18.55
C ASP A 802 -23.98 16.68 -17.06
N THR A 803 -22.80 16.19 -16.65
CA THR A 803 -22.30 16.28 -15.27
C THR A 803 -22.11 17.75 -14.87
N PHE A 804 -21.45 18.54 -15.72
CA PHE A 804 -21.25 19.96 -15.44
C PHE A 804 -22.58 20.70 -15.31
N ALA A 805 -23.50 20.47 -16.25
CA ALA A 805 -24.83 21.06 -16.23
C ALA A 805 -25.59 20.66 -14.95
N ALA A 806 -25.51 19.39 -14.51
CA ALA A 806 -26.12 18.93 -13.27
C ALA A 806 -25.66 19.75 -12.06
N LEU A 807 -24.35 19.93 -11.92
CA LEU A 807 -23.76 20.67 -10.81
C LEU A 807 -24.13 22.16 -10.87
N ALA A 808 -24.17 22.74 -12.08
CA ALA A 808 -24.60 24.11 -12.28
C ALA A 808 -26.08 24.32 -11.93
N ASP A 809 -26.95 23.40 -12.35
CA ASP A 809 -28.39 23.39 -12.03
C ASP A 809 -28.61 23.25 -10.51
N PHE A 810 -27.87 22.33 -9.87
CA PHE A 810 -27.89 22.12 -8.43
C PHE A 810 -27.49 23.37 -7.65
N ALA A 811 -26.39 24.03 -8.06
CA ALA A 811 -25.95 25.27 -7.44
C ALA A 811 -26.97 26.41 -7.66
N ALA A 812 -27.58 26.50 -8.85
CA ALA A 812 -28.62 27.48 -9.14
C ALA A 812 -29.89 27.27 -8.31
N ALA A 813 -30.20 26.01 -7.95
CA ALA A 813 -31.31 25.65 -7.07
C ALA A 813 -31.01 25.85 -5.57
N GLY A 814 -29.84 26.42 -5.22
CA GLY A 814 -29.45 26.71 -3.83
C GLY A 814 -28.61 25.60 -3.16
N GLY A 815 -28.25 24.55 -3.89
CA GLY A 815 -27.25 23.59 -3.44
C GLY A 815 -25.85 24.21 -3.36
N ILE A 816 -25.00 23.70 -2.47
CA ILE A 816 -23.62 24.18 -2.33
C ILE A 816 -22.68 23.25 -3.09
N VAL A 817 -21.93 23.77 -4.06
CA VAL A 817 -20.84 23.03 -4.71
C VAL A 817 -19.51 23.62 -4.24
N ILE A 818 -18.61 22.78 -3.73
CA ILE A 818 -17.26 23.18 -3.32
C ILE A 818 -16.25 22.35 -4.11
N ALA A 819 -15.49 23.01 -4.99
CA ALA A 819 -14.52 22.36 -5.85
C ALA A 819 -13.08 22.59 -5.38
N ASP A 820 -12.31 21.51 -5.33
CA ASP A 820 -10.88 21.51 -5.06
C ASP A 820 -10.09 21.68 -6.36
N GLY A 821 -8.96 22.41 -6.31
CA GLY A 821 -8.19 22.78 -7.49
C GLY A 821 -8.82 23.87 -8.36
N SER A 822 -7.98 24.65 -9.05
CA SER A 822 -8.42 25.72 -9.97
C SER A 822 -8.95 25.20 -11.30
N GLU A 823 -8.46 24.04 -11.75
CA GLU A 823 -8.79 23.41 -13.04
C GLU A 823 -10.02 22.49 -12.95
N ALA A 824 -10.58 22.25 -11.76
CA ALA A 824 -11.71 21.35 -11.61
C ALA A 824 -12.92 21.82 -12.42
N LEU A 825 -13.52 20.85 -13.11
CA LEU A 825 -14.69 20.95 -13.98
C LEU A 825 -14.45 21.68 -15.31
N MET A 826 -13.21 22.10 -15.62
CA MET A 826 -12.93 22.98 -16.76
C MET A 826 -12.77 22.25 -18.11
N ARG A 827 -12.74 20.92 -18.11
CA ARG A 827 -12.51 20.10 -19.31
C ARG A 827 -13.62 19.08 -19.52
N SER A 828 -13.85 18.72 -20.78
CA SER A 828 -14.67 17.56 -21.16
C SER A 828 -14.09 16.25 -20.62
N GLU A 829 -14.84 15.16 -20.75
CA GLU A 829 -14.40 13.80 -20.46
C GLU A 829 -13.15 13.37 -21.26
N TRP A 830 -12.90 13.98 -22.42
CA TRP A 830 -11.70 13.75 -23.25
C TRP A 830 -10.55 14.73 -22.95
N GLY A 831 -10.65 15.55 -21.90
CA GLY A 831 -9.60 16.48 -21.49
C GLY A 831 -9.49 17.77 -22.33
N LYS A 832 -10.39 17.98 -23.29
CA LYS A 832 -10.49 19.24 -24.04
C LYS A 832 -11.01 20.36 -23.12
N PRO A 833 -10.31 21.51 -23.00
CA PRO A 833 -10.80 22.67 -22.26
C PRO A 833 -12.12 23.21 -22.81
N ILE A 834 -13.02 23.63 -21.93
CA ILE A 834 -14.30 24.24 -22.28
C ILE A 834 -14.38 25.64 -21.63
N PRO A 835 -13.89 26.69 -22.31
CA PRO A 835 -13.80 28.04 -21.74
C PRO A 835 -15.13 28.61 -21.24
N SER A 836 -16.26 28.21 -21.86
CA SER A 836 -17.60 28.67 -21.44
C SER A 836 -17.96 28.25 -20.01
N ARG A 837 -17.32 27.22 -19.45
CA ARG A 837 -17.55 26.74 -18.07
C ARG A 837 -17.01 27.70 -17.02
N GLU A 838 -16.03 28.54 -17.33
CA GLU A 838 -15.41 29.47 -16.36
C GLU A 838 -16.44 30.40 -15.71
N THR A 839 -17.36 30.94 -16.52
CA THR A 839 -18.38 31.88 -16.01
C THR A 839 -19.40 31.18 -15.12
N ALA A 840 -19.87 29.99 -15.52
CA ALA A 840 -20.80 29.21 -14.72
C ALA A 840 -20.18 28.71 -13.40
N ALA A 841 -18.89 28.34 -13.43
CA ALA A 841 -18.16 27.85 -12.26
C ALA A 841 -17.88 28.91 -11.19
N LYS A 842 -18.09 30.21 -11.46
CA LYS A 842 -18.05 31.27 -10.44
C LYS A 842 -19.10 31.09 -9.34
N ARG A 843 -20.15 30.31 -9.60
CA ARG A 843 -21.16 29.92 -8.59
C ARG A 843 -20.64 28.85 -7.62
N PHE A 844 -19.57 28.14 -7.98
CA PHE A 844 -18.99 27.12 -7.13
C PHE A 844 -18.00 27.77 -6.15
N ARG A 845 -18.01 27.29 -4.92
CA ARG A 845 -17.01 27.65 -3.91
C ARG A 845 -15.71 26.92 -4.21
N ARG A 846 -14.59 27.48 -3.74
CA ARG A 846 -13.27 26.86 -3.84
C ARG A 846 -12.69 26.68 -2.44
N PHE A 847 -11.90 25.63 -2.26
CA PHE A 847 -11.03 25.52 -1.09
C PHE A 847 -9.90 26.53 -1.20
N ALA A 848 -9.44 27.06 -0.07
CA ALA A 848 -8.32 28.00 -0.07
C ALA A 848 -7.00 27.32 -0.45
N ASP A 849 -6.82 26.07 -0.02
CA ASP A 849 -5.68 25.21 -0.34
C ASP A 849 -6.08 23.73 -0.23
N ALA A 850 -5.13 22.85 -0.58
CA ALA A 850 -5.27 21.40 -0.54
C ALA A 850 -5.02 20.78 0.85
N GLY A 851 -4.99 21.58 1.91
CA GLY A 851 -4.83 21.13 3.30
C GLY A 851 -6.10 20.48 3.82
N SER A 852 -5.94 19.34 4.48
CA SER A 852 -7.01 18.58 5.17
C SER A 852 -7.78 19.44 6.19
N ARG A 853 -7.08 20.25 7.00
CA ARG A 853 -7.70 21.21 7.94
C ARG A 853 -8.54 22.27 7.22
N THR A 854 -8.04 22.81 6.11
CA THR A 854 -8.75 23.78 5.29
C THR A 854 -10.02 23.18 4.68
N ARG A 855 -9.92 21.96 4.14
CA ARG A 855 -11.07 21.20 3.62
C ARG A 855 -12.12 20.92 4.69
N PHE A 856 -11.68 20.49 5.88
CA PHE A 856 -12.54 20.25 7.03
C PHE A 856 -13.27 21.51 7.49
N ALA A 857 -12.57 22.64 7.59
CA ALA A 857 -13.14 23.93 7.96
C ALA A 857 -14.18 24.40 6.93
N ALA A 858 -13.88 24.27 5.64
CA ALA A 858 -14.80 24.65 4.56
C ALA A 858 -16.08 23.81 4.53
N LEU A 859 -15.96 22.47 4.69
CA LEU A 859 -17.14 21.61 4.85
C LEU A 859 -17.92 21.98 6.12
N SER A 860 -17.20 22.24 7.22
CA SER A 860 -17.85 22.58 8.48
C SER A 860 -18.68 23.86 8.38
N ALA A 861 -18.14 24.90 7.75
CA ALA A 861 -18.86 26.14 7.49
C ALA A 861 -20.09 25.92 6.59
N ALA A 862 -19.98 25.08 5.55
CA ALA A 862 -21.10 24.75 4.69
C ALA A 862 -22.21 23.99 5.42
N LEU A 863 -21.85 23.07 6.32
CA LEU A 863 -22.80 22.35 7.19
C LEU A 863 -23.54 23.32 8.13
N ASP A 864 -22.83 24.30 8.70
CA ASP A 864 -23.41 25.30 9.60
C ASP A 864 -24.39 26.23 8.87
N GLU A 865 -24.05 26.64 7.64
CA GLU A 865 -24.92 27.45 6.78
C GLU A 865 -26.27 26.78 6.51
N ILE A 866 -26.26 25.47 6.23
CA ILE A 866 -27.48 24.68 6.02
C ILE A 866 -28.08 24.15 7.34
N LYS A 867 -27.53 24.57 8.48
CA LYS A 867 -27.93 24.19 9.85
C LYS A 867 -27.98 22.66 10.04
N ALA A 868 -27.11 21.92 9.37
CA ALA A 868 -27.01 20.48 9.53
C ALA A 868 -26.20 20.14 10.79
N ARG A 869 -26.77 19.30 11.66
CA ARG A 869 -26.11 18.80 12.86
C ARG A 869 -25.97 17.29 12.76
N SER A 870 -24.79 16.76 13.09
CA SER A 870 -24.58 15.32 13.20
C SER A 870 -25.56 14.72 14.22
N PRO A 871 -25.98 13.45 14.06
CA PRO A 871 -26.94 12.84 14.98
C PRO A 871 -26.41 12.76 16.43
N LEU A 872 -25.11 12.58 16.63
CA LEU A 872 -24.45 12.71 17.94
C LEU A 872 -23.83 14.09 18.10
N ALA A 873 -24.14 14.76 19.21
CA ALA A 873 -23.49 15.99 19.63
C ALA A 873 -22.14 15.69 20.29
N LEU A 874 -21.08 15.76 19.51
CA LEU A 874 -19.69 15.62 19.94
C LEU A 874 -18.93 16.91 19.64
N SER A 875 -18.15 17.40 20.61
CA SER A 875 -17.28 18.57 20.43
C SER A 875 -15.91 18.34 21.05
N ALA A 876 -14.92 19.10 20.61
CA ALA A 876 -13.69 19.28 21.37
C ALA A 876 -13.95 20.06 22.66
N ALA A 877 -12.98 20.07 23.57
CA ALA A 877 -13.06 20.80 24.84
C ALA A 877 -13.26 22.33 24.68
N ASP A 878 -12.88 22.91 23.54
CA ASP A 878 -13.10 24.31 23.20
C ASP A 878 -14.48 24.58 22.55
N GLY A 879 -15.29 23.53 22.34
CA GLY A 879 -16.61 23.61 21.70
C GLY A 879 -16.59 23.52 20.17
N SER A 880 -15.42 23.44 19.54
CA SER A 880 -15.30 23.25 18.09
C SER A 880 -15.61 21.80 17.67
N ARG A 881 -15.82 21.57 16.37
CA ARG A 881 -15.90 20.20 15.83
C ARG A 881 -14.51 19.55 15.90
N PRO A 882 -14.40 18.32 16.44
CA PRO A 882 -13.09 17.73 16.72
C PRO A 882 -12.41 17.17 15.45
N TYR A 883 -11.44 17.92 14.92
CA TYR A 883 -10.63 17.47 13.78
C TYR A 883 -9.73 16.28 14.16
N GLY A 884 -9.67 15.27 13.29
CA GLY A 884 -8.91 14.03 13.54
C GLY A 884 -9.67 12.98 14.34
N ILE A 885 -10.92 13.26 14.74
CA ILE A 885 -11.80 12.32 15.44
C ILE A 885 -12.87 11.88 14.47
N ILE A 886 -12.99 10.57 14.27
CA ILE A 886 -14.09 9.98 13.51
C ILE A 886 -15.15 9.49 14.47
N TRP A 887 -16.41 9.81 14.19
CA TRP A 887 -17.53 9.27 14.93
C TRP A 887 -18.74 9.09 14.02
N ARG A 888 -19.52 8.04 14.29
CA ARG A 888 -20.77 7.75 13.59
C ARG A 888 -21.80 7.25 14.60
N THR A 889 -23.06 7.33 14.20
CA THR A 889 -24.19 6.82 14.98
C THR A 889 -24.97 5.82 14.15
N GLY A 890 -25.59 4.86 14.82
CA GLY A 890 -26.47 3.87 14.22
C GLY A 890 -27.62 3.54 15.15
N LYS A 891 -28.56 2.75 14.64
CA LYS A 891 -29.60 2.12 15.44
C LYS A 891 -29.55 0.61 15.28
N THR A 892 -29.62 -0.10 16.40
CA THR A 892 -29.77 -1.57 16.39
C THR A 892 -31.13 -1.95 15.80
N ALA A 893 -31.32 -3.22 15.44
CA ALA A 893 -32.63 -3.69 14.98
C ALA A 893 -33.74 -3.50 16.05
N ALA A 894 -33.37 -3.47 17.33
CA ALA A 894 -34.25 -3.16 18.46
C ALA A 894 -34.55 -1.66 18.63
N GLY A 895 -33.94 -0.78 17.82
CA GLY A 895 -34.14 0.66 17.85
C GLY A 895 -33.26 1.43 18.83
N GLU A 896 -32.29 0.77 19.46
CA GLU A 896 -31.38 1.36 20.44
C GLU A 896 -30.33 2.22 19.74
N ASN A 897 -30.04 3.39 20.29
CA ASN A 897 -29.02 4.28 19.75
C ASN A 897 -27.62 3.79 20.16
N VAL A 898 -26.75 3.69 19.16
CA VAL A 898 -25.35 3.32 19.33
C VAL A 898 -24.47 4.28 18.55
N ALA A 899 -23.23 4.44 19.00
CA ALA A 899 -22.24 5.25 18.30
C ALA A 899 -20.85 4.66 18.50
N PHE A 900 -19.91 5.05 17.64
CA PHE A 900 -18.49 4.91 17.96
C PHE A 900 -17.78 6.25 17.86
N ILE A 901 -16.68 6.38 18.60
CA ILE A 901 -15.80 7.55 18.58
C ILE A 901 -14.38 7.02 18.57
N ALA A 902 -13.58 7.37 17.56
CA ALA A 902 -12.18 6.95 17.47
C ALA A 902 -11.24 8.12 17.21
N ASN A 903 -10.09 8.12 17.89
CA ASN A 903 -9.07 9.13 17.72
C ASN A 903 -8.03 8.70 16.67
N LEU A 904 -8.10 9.31 15.49
CA LEU A 904 -7.14 9.11 14.40
C LEU A 904 -6.01 10.14 14.44
N SER A 905 -6.08 11.14 15.32
CA SER A 905 -5.00 12.10 15.47
C SER A 905 -3.81 11.48 16.22
N ARG A 906 -2.64 12.09 16.07
CA ARG A 906 -1.40 11.68 16.73
C ARG A 906 -1.27 12.21 18.17
N ASN A 907 -2.31 12.86 18.69
CA ASN A 907 -2.30 13.46 20.01
C ASN A 907 -3.55 13.02 20.78
N ASP A 908 -3.49 13.16 22.10
CA ASP A 908 -4.67 13.02 22.94
C ASP A 908 -5.74 14.05 22.53
N ALA A 909 -7.00 13.62 22.55
CA ALA A 909 -8.14 14.45 22.20
C ALA A 909 -9.09 14.60 23.39
N ALA A 910 -9.19 15.81 23.93
CA ALA A 910 -10.16 16.16 24.96
C ALA A 910 -11.53 16.47 24.33
N LEU A 911 -12.53 15.67 24.66
CA LEU A 911 -13.85 15.65 24.03
C LEU A 911 -14.97 15.90 25.04
N ARG A 912 -16.09 16.40 24.53
CA ARG A 912 -17.38 16.46 25.23
C ARG A 912 -18.47 15.79 24.40
N ILE A 913 -19.30 15.01 25.08
CA ILE A 913 -20.44 14.30 24.50
C ILE A 913 -21.72 14.67 25.26
N GLY A 914 -22.84 14.76 24.55
CA GLY A 914 -24.16 14.93 25.18
C GLY A 914 -24.91 13.60 25.31
N GLY A 915 -25.67 13.42 26.39
CA GLY A 915 -26.49 12.23 26.66
C GLY A 915 -25.82 11.24 27.63
N GLY A 916 -26.59 10.28 28.14
CA GLY A 916 -26.07 9.21 29.00
C GLY A 916 -25.65 8.01 28.17
N TRP A 917 -24.37 7.64 28.21
CA TRP A 917 -23.81 6.57 27.38
C TRP A 917 -23.03 5.55 28.21
N ARG A 918 -23.16 4.28 27.86
CA ARG A 918 -22.30 3.18 28.32
C ARG A 918 -21.34 2.77 27.21
N GLU A 919 -20.07 2.66 27.54
CA GLU A 919 -19.04 2.11 26.68
C GLU A 919 -19.03 0.58 26.80
N LEU A 920 -19.15 -0.09 25.65
CA LEU A 920 -19.41 -1.52 25.56
C LEU A 920 -18.14 -2.38 25.66
N LEU A 921 -17.02 -1.92 25.09
CA LEU A 921 -15.79 -2.73 25.00
C LEU A 921 -15.15 -2.90 26.38
N ALA A 922 -15.04 -1.84 27.17
CA ALA A 922 -14.54 -1.78 28.54
C ALA A 922 -15.64 -1.84 29.62
N ASP A 923 -16.93 -1.90 29.25
CA ASP A 923 -18.08 -2.09 30.16
C ASP A 923 -18.17 -1.05 31.29
N ARG A 924 -18.15 0.24 30.92
CA ARG A 924 -18.18 1.38 31.87
C ARG A 924 -19.08 2.51 31.40
N ASP A 925 -19.58 3.32 32.31
CA ASP A 925 -20.28 4.56 31.95
C ASP A 925 -19.29 5.60 31.39
N VAL A 926 -19.75 6.39 30.41
CA VAL A 926 -18.97 7.46 29.79
C VAL A 926 -19.33 8.79 30.47
N SER A 927 -18.32 9.51 30.93
CA SER A 927 -18.50 10.87 31.45
C SER A 927 -18.73 11.87 30.31
N ASP A 928 -19.50 12.93 30.57
CA ASP A 928 -19.77 14.00 29.58
C ASP A 928 -18.51 14.66 29.02
N ALA A 929 -17.40 14.62 29.76
CA ALA A 929 -16.08 15.04 29.33
C ALA A 929 -15.06 13.91 29.55
N PHE A 930 -14.25 13.63 28.54
CA PHE A 930 -13.25 12.56 28.56
C PHE A 930 -12.11 12.87 27.59
N THR A 931 -11.02 12.11 27.70
CA THR A 931 -9.87 12.18 26.79
C THR A 931 -9.72 10.84 26.08
N LEU A 932 -9.48 10.87 24.77
CA LEU A 932 -9.08 9.70 23.99
C LEU A 932 -7.62 9.79 23.59
N ALA A 933 -6.83 8.76 23.89
CA ALA A 933 -5.47 8.63 23.38
C ALA A 933 -5.48 8.34 21.86
N PRO A 934 -4.36 8.58 21.14
CA PRO A 934 -4.22 8.13 19.76
C PRO A 934 -4.56 6.65 19.61
N CYS A 935 -5.25 6.32 18.52
CA CYS A 935 -5.73 4.96 18.22
C CYS A 935 -6.75 4.36 19.21
N GLU A 936 -7.23 5.13 20.20
CA GLU A 936 -8.31 4.69 21.08
C GLU A 936 -9.68 4.79 20.37
N VAL A 937 -10.56 3.82 20.64
CA VAL A 937 -11.94 3.79 20.16
C VAL A 937 -12.90 3.43 21.28
N LEU A 938 -14.04 4.11 21.32
CA LEU A 938 -15.19 3.78 22.14
C LEU A 938 -16.29 3.26 21.23
N LEU A 939 -16.90 2.14 21.60
CA LEU A 939 -18.22 1.73 21.09
C LEU A 939 -19.23 1.97 22.21
N ILE A 940 -20.19 2.85 22.00
CA ILE A 940 -21.10 3.33 23.03
C ILE A 940 -22.55 3.06 22.68
N LYS A 941 -23.37 2.84 23.72
CA LYS A 941 -24.81 2.62 23.63
C LYS A 941 -25.51 3.56 24.61
N GLU A 942 -26.61 4.16 24.17
CA GLU A 942 -27.41 5.04 25.03
C GLU A 942 -28.04 4.24 26.17
N ASN A 943 -28.00 4.80 27.39
CA ASN A 943 -28.50 4.16 28.61
C ASN A 943 -30.03 4.08 28.70
#